data_AF-A0A146G1S3-F1
#
_entry.id   AF-A0A146G1S3-F1
#
_cell.length_a   1.000
_cell.length_b   1.000
_cell.length_c   1.000
_cell.angle_alpha   90.00
_cell.angle_beta   90.00
_cell.angle_gamma   90.00
#
_symmetry.space_group_name_H-M   'P 1'
#
loop_
_entity.id
_entity.type
_entity.pdbx_description
1 polymer ?
#
loop_
_entity_poly.entity_id
_entity_poly.type
_entity_poly.pdbx_seq_one_letter_code
_entity_poly.pdbx_strand_id
1 'polypeptide(L)'
;MKFPRLTQLVFAAVCLSSLQAVGQTAAPGVASDERVLFEKGRFTMNSKMKGGEVRTDPATRAISVTFTQPDGGMSARCMLGPLRLDPLPYLSDPALFVDIVFRPVAGQSAPDGFYVVLQTLSMYVKPETQKTVRSQTVPASAAESLEDGWKRIRLPFHKMTVLNAKDSPTAEWTKRIRSEDGTPDITSEDLLERFQIFGTSKGAFELGKVSLVRMRNVSVEIRNAESDNTIKLEIQGKTAAPDAVVDLKITDASGKAETRQVHAVNGAYSYVWENPPVAPGKSSTLQALVNGGGSIQDQSIPREVFGFLKDTSHVWLSVKGRDIVTSPLSKGGVRPFYPVGAGYGKNVLLRGYDEEVAAYAQSMGLNTLRLAFYTLNFNGAPDKPLTFEDITAFIDPVLTAAKRHQLYVILDDHNYFKNEINEETARGEQKSDGWTEEKFQRWVQRWVEVAEHYKDEPYILAYELCNEPVCSPETAQKWYRKCIEAIRKVDQKHIVMVGSHHWSHARALEATWRDVANKIDEPYNNAVFSFHDYPQDDAPWKVQQHLRDFQAKYNVPVMCTEFGGGGKPERVHRETQAGMLALFAFDRIGWMTWAIYYDRTRASGFPTLAVKNPDGKTWDAKMENPGYYIPYVELWAPTARIMGSAFPEAAGN
;
A
#
# COMPACT_ATOMS: atom_id res chain seq x y z
N MET A 1 45.86 -34.01 -11.61
CA MET A 1 46.86 -33.00 -12.02
C MET A 1 46.45 -31.68 -11.38
N LYS A 2 47.11 -31.29 -10.29
CA LYS A 2 48.18 -30.26 -10.20
C LYS A 2 47.69 -28.82 -10.43
N PHE A 3 47.67 -28.06 -9.33
CA PHE A 3 47.67 -26.60 -9.21
C PHE A 3 48.84 -25.94 -9.98
N PRO A 4 48.84 -24.59 -10.13
CA PRO A 4 49.57 -23.78 -9.14
C PRO A 4 48.83 -22.55 -8.61
N ARG A 5 49.18 -22.24 -7.36
CA ARG A 5 48.93 -21.03 -6.57
C ARG A 5 50.10 -20.05 -6.72
N LEU A 6 49.81 -18.78 -6.45
CA LEU A 6 50.66 -17.71 -5.89
C LEU A 6 51.87 -17.19 -6.69
N THR A 7 51.87 -15.89 -6.96
CA THR A 7 52.86 -14.98 -6.32
C THR A 7 52.28 -13.57 -6.09
N GLN A 8 52.41 -13.09 -4.85
CA GLN A 8 52.10 -11.75 -4.32
C GLN A 8 53.26 -10.76 -4.56
N LEU A 9 52.96 -9.45 -4.62
CA LEU A 9 53.70 -8.32 -4.00
C LEU A 9 52.82 -7.03 -4.17
N VAL A 10 52.18 -6.44 -3.13
CA VAL A 10 52.72 -5.54 -2.06
C VAL A 10 53.07 -4.15 -2.66
N PHE A 11 52.63 -2.95 -2.22
CA PHE A 11 51.92 -2.40 -1.06
C PHE A 11 51.49 -0.95 -1.41
N ALA A 12 50.36 -0.45 -0.90
CA ALA A 12 50.21 0.91 -0.37
C ALA A 12 48.81 1.07 0.26
N ALA A 13 48.77 0.98 1.59
CA ALA A 13 47.67 1.44 2.42
C ALA A 13 47.83 2.94 2.69
N VAL A 14 46.76 3.73 2.51
CA VAL A 14 46.43 4.87 3.38
C VAL A 14 44.90 4.94 3.48
N CYS A 15 44.42 4.96 4.72
CA CYS A 15 43.04 5.06 5.16
C CYS A 15 42.26 6.22 4.54
N LEU A 16 40.95 6.01 4.34
CA LEU A 16 39.93 6.85 4.97
C LEU A 16 38.59 6.10 5.00
N SER A 17 38.36 5.54 6.19
CA SER A 17 37.10 5.19 6.81
C SER A 17 36.06 6.33 6.81
N SER A 18 34.81 5.93 7.06
CA SER A 18 33.61 6.71 7.43
C SER A 18 32.70 7.21 6.30
N LEU A 19 31.77 6.34 5.88
CA LEU A 19 30.37 6.67 5.51
C LEU A 19 29.57 5.36 5.35
N GLN A 20 29.62 4.52 6.38
CA GLN A 20 28.69 3.40 6.55
C GLN A 20 27.81 3.71 7.77
N ALA A 21 26.50 3.62 7.56
CA ALA A 21 25.44 3.46 8.57
C ALA A 21 25.44 4.45 9.76
N VAL A 22 24.62 5.51 9.67
CA VAL A 22 23.95 6.06 10.87
C VAL A 22 22.74 5.16 11.17
N GLY A 23 23.03 3.88 11.42
CA GLY A 23 22.07 2.86 11.79
C GLY A 23 22.39 2.34 13.18
N GLN A 24 21.45 2.51 14.11
CA GLN A 24 21.38 1.83 15.40
C GLN A 24 22.59 1.96 16.33
N THR A 25 22.52 2.94 17.25
CA THR A 25 23.02 2.73 18.62
C THR A 25 21.90 3.00 19.61
N ALA A 26 20.94 2.07 19.64
CA ALA A 26 20.38 1.70 20.93
C ALA A 26 21.55 1.15 21.78
N ALA A 27 21.61 1.49 23.06
CA ALA A 27 22.56 0.86 23.97
C ALA A 27 22.47 -0.68 23.80
N PRO A 28 23.58 -1.43 23.96
CA PRO A 28 23.52 -2.89 23.92
C PRO A 28 22.42 -3.37 24.88
N GLY A 29 21.43 -4.10 24.34
CA GLY A 29 20.27 -4.56 25.10
C GLY A 29 19.12 -3.54 25.21
N VAL A 30 18.67 -2.91 24.12
CA VAL A 30 17.30 -2.37 24.06
C VAL A 30 16.70 -2.65 22.69
N ALA A 31 15.47 -3.17 22.70
CA ALA A 31 14.67 -3.36 21.51
C ALA A 31 13.93 -2.04 21.23
N SER A 32 14.38 -1.28 20.23
CA SER A 32 13.77 0.02 19.89
C SER A 32 13.05 -0.06 18.54
N ASP A 33 11.76 0.28 18.52
CA ASP A 33 11.09 0.63 17.27
C ASP A 33 11.35 2.11 16.99
N GLU A 34 12.07 2.38 15.90
CA GLU A 34 12.47 3.72 15.50
C GLU A 34 11.77 4.11 14.20
N ARG A 35 11.05 5.23 14.24
CA ARG A 35 10.49 5.87 13.06
C ARG A 35 11.15 7.22 12.82
N VAL A 36 11.87 7.32 11.71
CA VAL A 36 12.62 8.53 11.33
C VAL A 36 11.67 9.58 10.78
N LEU A 37 11.58 10.74 11.45
CA LEU A 37 10.82 11.91 11.01
C LEU A 37 11.63 12.83 10.10
N PHE A 38 12.95 12.87 10.33
CA PHE A 38 13.92 13.67 9.58
C PHE A 38 15.26 12.95 9.53
N GLU A 39 15.92 12.97 8.37
CA GLU A 39 17.29 12.50 8.19
C GLU A 39 18.00 13.34 7.11
N LYS A 40 19.27 13.67 7.38
CA LYS A 40 20.13 14.42 6.45
C LYS A 40 20.11 13.81 5.04
N GLY A 41 19.88 14.63 4.02
CA GLY A 41 19.90 14.22 2.60
C GLY A 41 18.58 13.65 2.05
N ARG A 42 17.56 13.41 2.88
CA ARG A 42 16.25 12.83 2.49
C ARG A 42 15.07 13.81 2.48
N PHE A 43 15.30 15.11 2.63
CA PHE A 43 14.23 16.11 2.67
C PHE A 43 14.61 17.42 1.98
N THR A 44 13.60 18.09 1.42
CA THR A 44 13.64 19.49 0.98
C THR A 44 13.00 20.37 2.08
N MET A 45 13.68 21.45 2.50
CA MET A 45 13.27 22.46 3.50
C MET A 45 11.79 22.90 3.39
N ASN A 46 11.17 23.57 4.41
CA ASN A 46 10.15 24.65 4.19
C ASN A 46 9.51 25.37 5.43
N SER A 47 10.24 26.10 6.28
CA SER A 47 9.83 27.46 6.77
C SER A 47 10.68 27.98 7.94
N LYS A 48 10.97 29.30 7.91
CA LYS A 48 11.54 30.06 9.02
C LYS A 48 10.41 30.45 9.98
N MET A 49 10.51 30.12 11.27
CA MET A 49 9.64 30.73 12.29
C MET A 49 10.34 31.95 12.90
N LYS A 50 9.62 32.73 13.72
CA LYS A 50 10.12 34.00 14.27
C LYS A 50 11.52 33.84 14.89
N GLY A 51 12.54 34.43 14.24
CA GLY A 51 13.93 34.36 14.69
C GLY A 51 14.61 33.00 14.53
N GLY A 52 14.15 32.16 13.60
CA GLY A 52 14.85 30.96 13.13
C GLY A 52 15.29 31.09 11.67
N GLU A 53 16.54 30.77 11.37
CA GLU A 53 17.05 30.57 10.02
C GLU A 53 17.35 29.10 9.77
N VAL A 54 17.05 28.65 8.56
CA VAL A 54 17.38 27.31 8.08
C VAL A 54 18.19 27.46 6.81
N ARG A 55 19.34 26.78 6.74
CA ARG A 55 20.19 26.72 5.56
C ARG A 55 20.48 25.26 5.23
N THR A 56 20.45 24.93 3.96
CA THR A 56 20.92 23.62 3.49
C THR A 56 22.28 23.82 2.85
N ASP A 57 23.29 23.10 3.34
CA ASP A 57 24.60 23.04 2.69
C ASP A 57 24.46 22.30 1.34
N PRO A 58 24.76 22.93 0.19
CA PRO A 58 24.61 22.29 -1.11
C PRO A 58 25.49 21.06 -1.31
N ALA A 59 26.67 21.01 -0.69
CA ALA A 59 27.65 19.94 -0.87
C ALA A 59 27.33 18.75 0.04
N THR A 60 27.01 19.01 1.31
CA THR A 60 26.79 17.93 2.29
C THR A 60 25.32 17.59 2.48
N ARG A 61 24.39 18.40 1.95
CA ARG A 61 22.94 18.38 2.25
C ARG A 61 22.63 18.47 3.76
N ALA A 62 23.57 18.95 4.57
CA ALA A 62 23.33 19.21 5.99
C ALA A 62 22.35 20.36 6.16
N ILE A 63 21.45 20.25 7.14
CA ILE A 63 20.56 21.35 7.49
C ILE A 63 21.11 22.05 8.72
N SER A 64 21.55 23.28 8.56
CA SER A 64 21.93 24.16 9.65
C SER A 64 20.71 24.97 10.09
N VAL A 65 20.47 24.96 11.39
CA VAL A 65 19.40 25.70 12.08
C VAL A 65 20.06 26.76 12.93
N THR A 66 19.65 28.01 12.78
CA THR A 66 20.15 29.13 13.57
C THR A 66 19.00 29.82 14.26
N PHE A 67 19.08 29.98 15.57
CA PHE A 67 18.16 30.79 16.36
C PHE A 67 18.79 32.16 16.59
N THR A 68 18.17 33.19 16.04
CA THR A 68 18.65 34.58 16.12
C THR A 68 18.09 35.32 17.34
N GLN A 69 17.15 34.72 18.06
CA GLN A 69 16.59 35.19 19.33
C GLN A 69 16.16 33.99 20.21
N PRO A 70 16.00 34.18 21.54
CA PRO A 70 15.35 33.20 22.41
C PRO A 70 13.95 32.84 21.90
N ASP A 71 13.55 31.57 22.05
CA ASP A 71 12.33 31.00 21.48
C ASP A 71 12.26 31.11 19.94
N GLY A 72 13.42 31.33 19.31
CA GLY A 72 13.59 31.13 17.88
C GLY A 72 13.29 29.67 17.53
N GLY A 73 12.62 29.46 16.39
CA GLY A 73 12.14 28.13 16.03
C GLY A 73 12.33 27.79 14.55
N MET A 74 12.49 26.51 14.31
CA MET A 74 12.38 25.88 13.01
C MET A 74 11.13 25.00 12.99
N SER A 75 10.41 25.01 11.87
CA SER A 75 9.37 24.02 11.62
C SER A 75 9.82 23.10 10.50
N ALA A 76 9.82 21.79 10.77
CA ALA A 76 9.83 20.80 9.72
C ALA A 76 8.37 20.38 9.47
N ARG A 77 7.85 20.68 8.28
CA ARG A 77 6.62 20.04 7.82
C ARG A 77 7.01 18.63 7.40
N CYS A 78 6.84 17.67 8.30
CA CYS A 78 6.90 16.28 7.93
C CYS A 78 5.50 15.93 7.42
N MET A 79 5.32 15.79 6.11
CA MET A 79 4.27 14.88 5.66
C MET A 79 4.77 13.51 6.07
N LEU A 80 4.51 13.14 7.32
CA LEU A 80 4.49 11.73 7.69
C LEU A 80 3.61 11.11 6.61
N GLY A 81 4.05 10.02 5.97
CA GLY A 81 3.22 9.31 5.00
C GLY A 81 1.93 8.79 5.68
N PRO A 82 1.50 7.55 5.47
CA PRO A 82 0.26 7.05 6.09
C PRO A 82 0.29 6.92 7.64
N LEU A 83 1.21 7.57 8.37
CA LEU A 83 1.18 7.60 9.83
C LEU A 83 0.10 8.55 10.33
N ARG A 84 -1.04 7.96 10.69
CA ARG A 84 -2.03 8.59 11.56
C ARG A 84 -1.49 8.56 12.99
N LEU A 85 -1.09 9.72 13.54
CA LEU A 85 -0.55 9.83 14.90
C LEU A 85 -1.28 10.94 15.67
N ASP A 86 -2.30 10.55 16.43
CA ASP A 86 -2.85 11.37 17.51
C ASP A 86 -1.83 11.39 18.66
N PRO A 87 -1.29 12.55 19.08
CA PRO A 87 -0.34 12.61 20.18
C PRO A 87 -0.94 12.25 21.55
N LEU A 88 -2.26 12.40 21.76
CA LEU A 88 -2.84 12.29 23.10
C LEU A 88 -2.74 10.88 23.72
N PRO A 89 -3.03 9.77 23.01
CA PRO A 89 -2.88 8.42 23.56
C PRO A 89 -1.45 8.09 23.98
N TYR A 90 -0.46 8.79 23.44
CA TYR A 90 0.96 8.56 23.74
C TYR A 90 1.48 9.31 24.95
N LEU A 91 0.71 10.26 25.50
CA LEU A 91 1.06 10.93 26.76
C LEU A 91 1.07 9.96 27.95
N SER A 92 0.44 8.80 27.82
CA SER A 92 0.50 7.73 28.81
C SER A 92 1.56 6.66 28.52
N ASP A 93 2.30 6.73 27.41
CA ASP A 93 3.33 5.73 27.06
C ASP A 93 4.72 6.16 27.56
N PRO A 94 5.21 5.64 28.71
CA PRO A 94 6.55 5.95 29.20
C PRO A 94 7.69 5.38 28.36
N ALA A 95 7.39 4.51 27.40
CA ALA A 95 8.38 3.95 26.49
C ALA A 95 8.57 4.78 25.21
N LEU A 96 7.69 5.75 24.91
CA LEU A 96 7.80 6.58 23.70
C LEU A 96 8.65 7.84 23.95
N PHE A 97 9.53 8.12 23.01
CA PHE A 97 10.44 9.26 23.02
C PHE A 97 10.51 9.94 21.66
N VAL A 98 10.88 11.23 21.67
CA VAL A 98 11.41 11.94 20.51
C VAL A 98 12.94 12.03 20.67
N ASP A 99 13.67 11.46 19.73
CA ASP A 99 15.13 11.57 19.65
C ASP A 99 15.50 12.67 18.64
N ILE A 100 16.39 13.57 19.04
CA ILE A 100 16.97 14.62 18.19
C ILE A 100 18.49 14.42 18.18
N VAL A 101 19.04 14.19 16.99
CA VAL A 101 20.48 14.11 16.74
C VAL A 101 20.95 15.39 16.06
N PHE A 102 21.86 16.11 16.72
CA PHE A 102 22.36 17.40 16.28
C PHE A 102 23.83 17.61 16.63
N ARG A 103 24.51 18.57 16.01
CA ARG A 103 25.83 19.04 16.45
C ARG A 103 25.95 20.56 16.31
N PRO A 104 26.73 21.26 17.15
CA PRO A 104 26.94 22.70 16.98
C PRO A 104 27.56 23.03 15.61
N VAL A 105 27.18 24.16 15.02
CA VAL A 105 27.88 24.67 13.84
C VAL A 105 29.28 25.14 14.25
N ALA A 106 30.31 24.80 13.47
CA ALA A 106 31.68 25.18 13.79
C ALA A 106 31.81 26.71 14.05
N GLY A 107 32.43 27.06 15.18
CA GLY A 107 32.59 28.46 15.60
C GLY A 107 31.34 29.12 16.18
N GLN A 108 30.24 28.37 16.36
CA GLN A 108 29.00 28.86 16.99
C GLN A 108 28.57 27.94 18.15
N SER A 109 27.94 28.51 19.17
CA SER A 109 27.32 27.73 20.24
C SER A 109 25.96 27.18 19.79
N ALA A 110 25.63 25.96 20.22
CA ALA A 110 24.24 25.50 20.20
C ALA A 110 23.42 26.33 21.21
N PRO A 111 22.08 26.42 21.07
CA PRO A 111 21.26 27.04 22.12
C PRO A 111 21.42 26.30 23.46
N ASP A 112 21.17 27.00 24.56
CA ASP A 112 21.34 26.48 25.92
C ASP A 112 20.36 25.33 26.24
N GLY A 113 19.26 25.24 25.50
CA GLY A 113 18.26 24.20 25.64
C GLY A 113 17.32 24.15 24.44
N PHE A 114 16.56 23.05 24.38
CA PHE A 114 15.63 22.73 23.30
C PHE A 114 14.28 22.32 23.86
N TYR A 115 13.21 22.66 23.15
CA TYR A 115 11.93 22.00 23.30
C TYR A 115 11.30 21.72 21.93
N VAL A 116 10.42 20.73 21.91
CA VAL A 116 9.68 20.32 20.73
C VAL A 116 8.22 20.65 20.89
N VAL A 117 7.60 21.06 19.79
CA VAL A 117 6.14 21.10 19.66
C VAL A 117 5.72 20.13 18.58
N LEU A 118 4.82 19.23 18.95
CA LEU A 118 4.14 18.32 18.05
C LEU A 118 2.71 18.82 17.89
N GLN A 119 2.31 19.05 16.65
CA GLN A 119 1.02 19.63 16.35
C GLN A 119 0.30 18.82 15.29
N THR A 120 -0.94 18.42 15.60
CA THR A 120 -1.86 17.94 14.59
C THR A 120 -2.37 19.16 13.84
N LEU A 121 -2.12 19.19 12.53
CA LEU A 121 -2.77 20.17 11.67
C LEU A 121 -3.82 19.39 10.90
N SER A 122 -5.00 19.99 10.80
CA SER A 122 -5.84 19.79 9.63
C SER A 122 -6.00 21.15 9.00
N MET A 123 -5.80 21.21 7.68
CA MET A 123 -5.90 22.42 6.87
C MET A 123 -7.32 23.02 6.87
N TYR A 124 -8.28 22.31 7.45
CA TYR A 124 -9.72 22.57 7.38
C TYR A 124 -10.41 22.59 8.75
N VAL A 125 -9.64 22.41 9.84
CA VAL A 125 -10.16 22.30 11.21
C VAL A 125 -9.90 23.59 11.99
N LYS A 126 -10.87 24.02 12.79
CA LYS A 126 -10.76 25.24 13.59
C LYS A 126 -9.57 25.14 14.56
N PRO A 127 -8.84 26.23 14.85
CA PRO A 127 -7.68 26.19 15.73
C PRO A 127 -7.97 25.50 17.06
N GLU A 128 -9.13 25.73 17.68
CA GLU A 128 -9.54 25.16 18.96
C GLU A 128 -9.60 23.63 19.03
N THR A 129 -9.67 22.93 17.91
CA THR A 129 -9.71 21.46 17.83
C THR A 129 -8.36 20.85 17.48
N GLN A 130 -7.31 21.66 17.27
CA GLN A 130 -5.95 21.14 17.04
C GLN A 130 -5.35 20.57 18.32
N LYS A 131 -4.82 19.34 18.23
CA LYS A 131 -4.09 18.71 19.32
C LYS A 131 -2.63 19.14 19.24
N THR A 132 -2.20 19.91 20.23
CA THR A 132 -0.82 20.37 20.35
C THR A 132 -0.23 19.85 21.64
N VAL A 133 0.91 19.17 21.56
CA VAL A 133 1.69 18.78 22.74
C VAL A 133 3.08 19.39 22.66
N ARG A 134 3.57 19.85 23.80
CA ARG A 134 4.89 20.48 23.94
C ARG A 134 5.75 19.68 24.90
N SER A 135 6.99 19.40 24.53
CA SER A 135 7.96 18.82 25.45
C SER A 135 8.37 19.81 26.54
N GLN A 136 8.85 19.29 27.66
CA GLN A 136 9.66 20.08 28.57
C GLN A 136 10.90 20.62 27.84
N THR A 137 11.39 21.76 28.29
CA THR A 137 12.70 22.26 27.87
C THR A 137 13.78 21.35 28.44
N VAL A 138 14.66 20.85 27.57
CA VAL A 138 15.83 20.07 27.96
C VAL A 138 17.08 20.89 27.68
N PRO A 139 17.96 21.09 28.67
CA PRO A 139 19.20 21.83 28.45
C PRO A 139 20.10 21.06 27.49
N ALA A 140 20.84 21.78 26.64
CA ALA A 140 21.77 21.18 25.69
C ALA A 140 22.92 20.43 26.39
N SER A 141 23.19 20.73 27.66
CA SER A 141 24.13 20.00 28.52
C SER A 141 23.66 18.59 28.88
N ALA A 142 22.36 18.30 28.78
CA ALA A 142 21.81 16.95 28.99
C ALA A 142 21.92 16.07 27.73
N ALA A 143 22.48 16.59 26.64
CA ALA A 143 22.67 15.83 25.41
C ALA A 143 23.79 14.79 25.58
N GLU A 144 23.50 13.56 25.19
CA GLU A 144 24.46 12.47 25.12
C GLU A 144 25.42 12.69 23.94
N SER A 145 26.72 12.51 24.15
CA SER A 145 27.72 12.58 23.08
C SER A 145 27.66 11.34 22.19
N LEU A 146 27.70 11.55 20.89
CA LEU A 146 27.86 10.53 19.85
C LEU A 146 29.20 10.73 19.13
N GLU A 147 29.51 9.85 18.17
CA GLU A 147 30.69 9.96 17.31
C GLU A 147 30.67 11.23 16.44
N ASP A 148 31.84 11.65 15.95
CA ASP A 148 32.02 12.80 15.04
C ASP A 148 31.43 14.14 15.54
N GLY A 149 31.37 14.31 16.86
CA GLY A 149 30.86 15.52 17.52
C GLY A 149 29.34 15.67 17.47
N TRP A 150 28.61 14.64 17.01
CA TRP A 150 27.16 14.57 17.13
C TRP A 150 26.73 14.41 18.58
N LYS A 151 25.53 14.86 18.87
CA LYS A 151 24.89 14.78 20.18
C LYS A 151 23.45 14.33 20.03
N ARG A 152 22.91 13.65 21.03
CA ARG A 152 21.53 13.18 21.09
C ARG A 152 20.81 13.75 22.30
N ILE A 153 19.63 14.33 22.07
CA ILE A 153 18.65 14.63 23.13
C ILE A 153 17.46 13.70 22.97
N ARG A 154 16.98 13.18 24.09
CA ARG A 154 15.82 12.30 24.18
C ARG A 154 14.72 12.96 25.01
N LEU A 155 13.56 13.15 24.42
CA LEU A 155 12.40 13.81 25.03
C LEU A 155 11.30 12.77 25.30
N PRO A 156 11.00 12.43 26.57
CA PRO A 156 9.96 11.47 26.89
C PRO A 156 8.57 12.03 26.55
N PHE A 157 7.78 11.23 25.82
CA PHE A 157 6.44 11.64 25.37
C PHE A 157 5.49 11.83 26.54
N HIS A 158 5.55 10.95 27.55
CA HIS A 158 4.72 11.04 28.74
C HIS A 158 4.98 12.27 29.64
N LYS A 159 6.03 13.05 29.36
CA LYS A 159 6.29 14.32 30.06
C LYS A 159 5.91 15.55 29.23
N MET A 160 5.29 15.34 28.07
CA MET A 160 4.79 16.44 27.24
C MET A 160 3.49 16.99 27.82
N THR A 161 3.28 18.29 27.66
CA THR A 161 2.07 18.97 28.12
C THR A 161 1.16 19.29 26.94
N VAL A 162 -0.14 19.04 27.10
CA VAL A 162 -1.15 19.49 26.14
C VAL A 162 -1.23 21.01 26.20
N LEU A 163 -1.18 21.66 25.03
CA LEU A 163 -1.38 23.09 24.89
C LEU A 163 -2.76 23.35 24.28
N ASN A 164 -3.45 24.41 24.71
CA ASN A 164 -4.51 24.95 23.88
C ASN A 164 -3.89 25.52 22.60
N ALA A 165 -4.57 25.38 21.47
CA ALA A 165 -4.04 25.87 20.20
C ALA A 165 -3.74 27.37 20.18
N LYS A 166 -4.49 28.18 20.95
CA LYS A 166 -4.23 29.62 21.13
C LYS A 166 -2.95 29.92 21.91
N ASP A 167 -2.53 29.00 22.76
CA ASP A 167 -1.33 29.11 23.61
C ASP A 167 -0.11 28.48 22.91
N SER A 168 -0.31 27.93 21.70
CA SER A 168 0.79 27.44 20.87
C SER A 168 1.72 28.60 20.49
N PRO A 169 3.05 28.43 20.57
CA PRO A 169 4.03 29.42 20.09
C PRO A 169 3.84 29.82 18.61
N THR A 170 3.01 29.06 17.88
CA THR A 170 2.74 29.25 16.45
C THR A 170 1.32 29.73 16.14
N ALA A 171 0.51 30.07 17.15
CA ALA A 171 -0.90 30.46 16.99
C ALA A 171 -1.13 31.59 15.96
N GLU A 172 -0.20 32.55 15.83
CA GLU A 172 -0.27 33.60 14.81
C GLU A 172 -0.01 33.11 13.38
N TRP A 173 0.78 32.04 13.21
CA TRP A 173 1.20 31.49 11.92
C TRP A 173 0.18 30.50 11.33
N THR A 174 -0.66 29.90 12.18
CA THR A 174 -1.75 29.01 11.77
C THR A 174 -2.87 29.75 11.04
N LYS A 175 -2.97 31.08 11.16
CA LYS A 175 -4.02 31.91 10.54
C LYS A 175 -3.93 32.04 9.01
N ARG A 176 -2.85 31.60 8.36
CA ARG A 176 -2.52 31.93 6.96
C ARG A 176 -2.93 30.90 5.88
N ILE A 177 -3.74 29.90 6.21
CA ILE A 177 -4.26 28.95 5.22
C ILE A 177 -5.75 28.78 5.48
N ARG A 178 -6.57 29.47 4.69
CA ARG A 178 -8.03 29.29 4.60
C ARG A 178 -8.37 29.12 3.12
N SER A 179 -9.36 28.29 2.78
CA SER A 179 -10.12 28.50 1.54
C SER A 179 -11.00 29.74 1.70
N GLU A 180 -11.33 30.40 0.59
CA GLU A 180 -12.08 31.67 0.57
C GLU A 180 -13.55 31.55 1.03
N ASP A 181 -14.08 30.34 1.24
CA ASP A 181 -15.52 30.08 1.37
C ASP A 181 -16.00 29.61 2.75
N GLY A 182 -15.10 29.40 3.72
CA GLY A 182 -15.46 29.38 5.15
C GLY A 182 -16.38 28.24 5.63
N THR A 183 -16.54 27.14 4.87
CA THR A 183 -17.28 25.96 5.35
C THR A 183 -16.38 25.03 6.18
N PRO A 184 -16.80 24.59 7.37
CA PRO A 184 -16.00 23.67 8.20
C PRO A 184 -16.25 22.21 7.80
N ASP A 185 -15.19 21.46 7.54
CA ASP A 185 -15.25 20.01 7.31
C ASP A 185 -14.46 19.29 8.42
N ILE A 186 -15.16 18.53 9.25
CA ILE A 186 -14.61 17.84 10.44
C ILE A 186 -14.85 16.35 10.25
N THR A 187 -13.91 15.64 9.61
CA THR A 187 -13.81 14.17 9.67
C THR A 187 -12.36 13.66 9.55
N SER A 188 -11.36 14.44 9.99
CA SER A 188 -9.97 13.96 10.05
C SER A 188 -9.64 13.50 11.45
N GLU A 189 -9.47 12.20 11.67
CA GLU A 189 -8.69 11.70 12.80
C GLU A 189 -7.32 12.41 12.81
N ASP A 190 -6.94 12.96 13.96
CA ASP A 190 -5.83 13.90 14.09
C ASP A 190 -4.48 13.35 13.60
N LEU A 191 -3.99 13.84 12.46
CA LEU A 191 -2.69 13.50 11.90
C LEU A 191 -1.61 14.47 12.41
N LEU A 192 -0.48 13.97 12.91
CA LEU A 192 0.70 14.80 13.20
C LEU A 192 1.28 15.34 11.88
N GLU A 193 0.96 16.57 11.53
CA GLU A 193 1.44 17.19 10.28
C GLU A 193 2.67 18.10 10.49
N ARG A 194 2.98 18.49 11.74
CA ARG A 194 4.11 19.38 12.04
C ARG A 194 4.93 18.93 13.24
N PHE A 195 6.23 18.88 13.01
CA PHE A 195 7.27 18.74 14.02
C PHE A 195 8.09 20.03 14.09
N GLN A 196 8.24 20.59 15.28
CA GLN A 196 8.88 21.90 15.47
C GLN A 196 9.93 21.83 16.56
N ILE A 197 11.09 22.43 16.32
CA ILE A 197 12.18 22.55 17.29
C ILE A 197 12.37 24.02 17.61
N PHE A 198 12.43 24.33 18.91
CA PHE A 198 12.72 25.66 19.41
C PHE A 198 13.97 25.66 20.27
N GLY A 199 14.80 26.68 20.11
CA GLY A 199 15.96 26.94 20.96
C GLY A 199 15.62 27.98 22.02
N THR A 200 16.08 27.78 23.25
CA THR A 200 15.81 28.73 24.36
C THR A 200 16.76 29.93 24.37
N SER A 201 17.80 29.93 23.54
CA SER A 201 18.72 31.05 23.38
C SER A 201 19.25 31.12 21.94
N LYS A 202 20.05 32.15 21.65
CA LYS A 202 20.68 32.28 20.34
C LYS A 202 21.72 31.19 20.15
N GLY A 203 21.78 30.63 18.96
CA GLY A 203 22.76 29.60 18.64
C GLY A 203 22.52 28.96 17.29
N ALA A 204 23.45 28.11 16.87
CA ALA A 204 23.29 27.35 15.63
C ALA A 204 23.78 25.92 15.78
N PHE A 205 23.07 25.02 15.11
CA PHE A 205 23.41 23.60 15.07
C PHE A 205 23.07 23.00 13.70
N GLU A 206 23.75 21.92 13.34
CA GLU A 206 23.38 21.06 12.24
C GLU A 206 22.47 19.93 12.74
N LEU A 207 21.34 19.73 12.07
CA LEU A 207 20.41 18.65 12.36
C LEU A 207 20.79 17.42 11.53
N GLY A 208 20.96 16.29 12.21
CA GLY A 208 21.32 15.02 11.58
C GLY A 208 20.11 14.13 11.40
N LYS A 209 19.36 13.92 12.49
CA LYS A 209 18.21 13.02 12.53
C LYS A 209 17.19 13.46 13.57
N VAL A 210 15.91 13.25 13.29
CA VAL A 210 14.82 13.30 14.29
C VAL A 210 13.99 12.04 14.14
N SER A 211 13.70 11.36 15.24
CA SER A 211 12.93 10.12 15.24
C SER A 211 11.93 10.04 16.39
N LEU A 212 10.83 9.33 16.18
CA LEU A 212 10.04 8.75 17.27
C LEU A 212 10.63 7.39 17.61
N VAL A 213 10.91 7.14 18.89
CA VAL A 213 11.52 5.90 19.35
C VAL A 213 10.69 5.31 20.48
N ARG A 214 10.22 4.07 20.34
CA ARG A 214 9.67 3.28 21.45
C ARG A 214 10.74 2.36 22.00
N MET A 215 11.19 2.62 23.22
CA MET A 215 12.21 1.84 23.91
C MET A 215 11.54 0.75 24.75
N ARG A 216 11.65 -0.51 24.32
CA ARG A 216 11.15 -1.68 25.05
C ARG A 216 12.31 -2.56 25.52
N ASN A 217 12.11 -3.23 26.65
CA ASN A 217 13.02 -4.25 27.17
C ASN A 217 12.95 -5.54 26.34
N VAL A 218 11.95 -5.66 25.45
CA VAL A 218 11.76 -6.80 24.54
C VAL A 218 11.13 -6.34 23.21
N SER A 219 11.60 -6.88 22.08
CA SER A 219 10.95 -6.74 20.76
C SER A 219 10.42 -8.07 20.28
N VAL A 220 9.46 -8.01 19.35
CA VAL A 220 9.02 -9.18 18.59
C VAL A 220 8.84 -8.81 17.12
N GLU A 221 9.28 -9.71 16.25
CA GLU A 221 9.16 -9.65 14.79
C GLU A 221 8.74 -11.01 14.25
N ILE A 222 7.95 -11.00 13.18
CA ILE A 222 7.57 -12.18 12.41
C ILE A 222 8.41 -12.18 11.14
N ARG A 223 9.10 -13.28 10.86
CA ARG A 223 10.09 -13.40 9.78
C ARG A 223 9.53 -13.93 8.48
N ASN A 224 8.54 -14.81 8.55
CA ASN A 224 7.90 -15.32 7.34
C ASN A 224 6.91 -14.29 6.79
N ALA A 225 6.84 -14.19 5.45
CA ALA A 225 5.84 -13.39 4.77
C ALA A 225 4.44 -13.85 5.22
N GLU A 226 3.59 -12.90 5.59
CA GLU A 226 2.25 -13.17 6.10
C GLU A 226 1.41 -13.99 5.11
N SER A 227 1.76 -13.98 3.81
CA SER A 227 0.99 -14.55 2.71
C SER A 227 0.90 -16.08 2.66
N ASP A 228 1.83 -16.83 3.27
CA ASP A 228 2.07 -18.22 2.84
C ASP A 228 1.82 -19.30 3.88
N ASN A 229 1.90 -19.02 5.20
CA ASN A 229 1.90 -20.13 6.17
C ASN A 229 1.47 -19.71 7.58
N THR A 230 0.17 -19.54 7.83
CA THR A 230 -0.35 -19.54 9.22
C THR A 230 -0.21 -20.86 9.94
N ILE A 231 0.26 -21.89 9.25
CA ILE A 231 0.67 -23.16 9.85
C ILE A 231 1.94 -22.98 10.68
N LYS A 232 2.79 -21.99 10.38
CA LYS A 232 4.10 -21.79 11.02
C LYS A 232 4.42 -20.31 11.17
N LEU A 233 4.58 -19.82 12.40
CA LEU A 233 5.11 -18.47 12.63
C LEU A 233 6.58 -18.54 13.01
N GLU A 234 7.43 -17.91 12.19
CA GLU A 234 8.84 -17.74 12.51
C GLU A 234 9.02 -16.42 13.25
N ILE A 235 9.28 -16.50 14.55
CA ILE A 235 9.33 -15.35 15.45
C ILE A 235 10.76 -15.12 15.88
N GLN A 236 11.17 -13.86 15.92
CA GLN A 236 12.43 -13.47 16.56
C GLN A 236 12.25 -12.21 17.39
N GLY A 237 13.24 -11.92 18.23
CA GLY A 237 13.28 -10.67 18.95
C GLY A 237 14.59 -10.47 19.68
N LYS A 238 14.66 -9.32 20.35
CA LYS A 238 15.78 -8.94 21.21
C LYS A 238 15.28 -8.62 22.60
N THR A 239 16.14 -8.81 23.59
CA THR A 239 15.86 -8.49 24.99
C THR A 239 16.95 -7.59 25.55
N ALA A 240 16.57 -6.80 26.55
CA ALA A 240 17.51 -5.93 27.23
C ALA A 240 18.49 -6.68 28.12
N ALA A 241 17.97 -7.66 28.87
CA ALA A 241 18.81 -8.59 29.59
C ALA A 241 19.31 -9.71 28.63
N PRO A 242 20.61 -10.04 28.64
CA PRO A 242 21.19 -11.03 27.73
C PRO A 242 20.53 -12.42 27.77
N ASP A 243 20.12 -12.84 28.98
CA ASP A 243 19.60 -14.19 29.25
C ASP A 243 18.14 -14.15 29.75
N ALA A 244 17.35 -13.20 29.25
CA ALA A 244 15.95 -13.05 29.64
C ALA A 244 15.10 -14.27 29.20
N VAL A 245 14.14 -14.65 30.05
CA VAL A 245 13.03 -15.51 29.65
C VAL A 245 11.96 -14.62 29.01
N VAL A 246 11.55 -14.99 27.80
CA VAL A 246 10.55 -14.27 27.01
C VAL A 246 9.29 -15.12 26.89
N ASP A 247 8.16 -14.56 27.30
CA ASP A 247 6.84 -15.11 27.06
C ASP A 247 6.30 -14.59 25.71
N LEU A 248 6.24 -15.45 24.70
CA LEU A 248 5.57 -15.19 23.43
C LEU A 248 4.08 -15.51 23.59
N LYS A 249 3.24 -14.48 23.61
CA LYS A 249 1.80 -14.57 23.81
C LYS A 249 1.05 -14.26 22.52
N ILE A 250 0.25 -15.21 22.02
CA ILE A 250 -0.74 -14.96 20.96
C ILE A 250 -2.11 -14.87 21.61
N THR A 251 -2.81 -13.77 21.39
CA THR A 251 -4.21 -13.56 21.81
C THR A 251 -5.10 -13.56 20.58
N ASP A 252 -6.06 -14.48 20.50
CA ASP A 252 -6.99 -14.59 19.38
C ASP A 252 -8.09 -13.50 19.42
N ALA A 253 -8.90 -13.44 18.36
CA ALA A 253 -10.00 -12.48 18.24
C ALA A 253 -11.09 -12.61 19.33
N SER A 254 -11.15 -13.73 20.06
CA SER A 254 -12.07 -13.94 21.18
C SER A 254 -11.48 -13.49 22.53
N GLY A 255 -10.21 -13.07 22.55
CA GLY A 255 -9.47 -12.72 23.75
C GLY A 255 -8.81 -13.91 24.45
N LYS A 256 -8.91 -15.13 23.89
CA LYS A 256 -8.22 -16.30 24.43
C LYS A 256 -6.74 -16.20 24.07
N ALA A 257 -5.87 -16.39 25.05
CA ALA A 257 -4.43 -16.30 24.86
C ALA A 257 -3.73 -17.64 25.06
N GLU A 258 -2.70 -17.88 24.27
CA GLU A 258 -1.73 -18.95 24.47
C GLU A 258 -0.34 -18.35 24.58
N THR A 259 0.50 -18.95 25.42
CA THR A 259 1.86 -18.48 25.67
C THR A 259 2.88 -19.59 25.45
N ARG A 260 4.05 -19.23 24.91
CA ARG A 260 5.24 -20.08 24.81
C ARG A 260 6.45 -19.34 25.36
N GLN A 261 7.29 -20.06 26.10
CA GLN A 261 8.53 -19.50 26.64
C GLN A 261 9.71 -19.77 25.74
N VAL A 262 10.51 -18.74 25.52
CA VAL A 262 11.79 -18.81 24.80
C VAL A 262 12.86 -18.08 25.60
N HIS A 263 14.08 -18.61 25.59
CA HIS A 263 15.22 -17.99 26.25
C HIS A 263 16.00 -17.14 25.25
N ALA A 264 16.31 -15.90 25.64
CA ALA A 264 17.29 -15.10 24.93
C ALA A 264 18.70 -15.60 25.22
N VAL A 265 19.57 -15.52 24.22
CA VAL A 265 21.01 -15.78 24.31
C VAL A 265 21.71 -14.54 23.77
N ASN A 266 22.55 -13.91 24.59
CA ASN A 266 23.21 -12.64 24.26
C ASN A 266 22.23 -11.55 23.79
N GLY A 267 21.04 -11.53 24.38
CA GLY A 267 20.02 -10.50 24.13
C GLY A 267 19.22 -10.72 22.85
N ALA A 268 19.25 -11.92 22.26
CA ALA A 268 18.48 -12.28 21.08
C ALA A 268 17.79 -13.64 21.25
N TYR A 269 16.61 -13.81 20.66
CA TYR A 269 15.88 -15.07 20.66
C TYR A 269 15.21 -15.33 19.31
N SER A 270 14.93 -16.59 19.03
CA SER A 270 14.16 -17.06 17.89
C SER A 270 13.27 -18.23 18.30
N TYR A 271 12.08 -18.33 17.73
CA TYR A 271 11.10 -19.37 18.02
C TYR A 271 10.25 -19.66 16.78
N VAL A 272 10.01 -20.94 16.52
CA VAL A 272 9.08 -21.38 15.48
C VAL A 272 7.83 -21.90 16.15
N TRP A 273 6.71 -21.21 15.93
CA TRP A 273 5.41 -21.64 16.44
C TRP A 273 4.67 -22.42 15.36
N GLU A 274 4.70 -23.75 15.47
CA GLU A 274 3.91 -24.65 14.64
C GLU A 274 2.44 -24.66 15.10
N ASN A 275 1.51 -24.52 14.16
CA ASN A 275 0.06 -24.38 14.34
C ASN A 275 -0.29 -23.35 15.42
N PRO A 276 0.08 -22.06 15.23
CA PRO A 276 -0.27 -20.99 16.15
C PRO A 276 -1.80 -20.89 16.31
N PRO A 277 -2.30 -20.42 17.47
CA PRO A 277 -3.73 -20.33 17.76
C PRO A 277 -4.37 -19.13 17.04
N VAL A 278 -4.35 -19.16 15.71
CA VAL A 278 -4.95 -18.14 14.85
C VAL A 278 -6.12 -18.76 14.10
N ALA A 279 -7.29 -18.12 14.20
CA ALA A 279 -8.49 -18.58 13.51
C ALA A 279 -8.50 -18.09 12.06
N PRO A 280 -8.85 -18.94 11.07
CA PRO A 280 -8.96 -18.51 9.68
C PRO A 280 -9.90 -17.33 9.49
N GLY A 281 -9.50 -16.34 8.70
CA GLY A 281 -10.25 -15.11 8.46
C GLY A 281 -10.29 -14.12 9.63
N LYS A 282 -9.47 -14.32 10.67
CA LYS A 282 -9.46 -13.49 11.89
C LYS A 282 -8.06 -13.02 12.24
N SER A 283 -7.97 -11.78 12.69
CA SER A 283 -6.75 -11.22 13.27
C SER A 283 -6.58 -11.67 14.72
N SER A 284 -5.35 -12.06 15.05
CA SER A 284 -4.85 -12.31 16.39
C SER A 284 -3.71 -11.33 16.69
N THR A 285 -3.25 -11.28 17.93
CA THR A 285 -2.16 -10.39 18.35
C THR A 285 -1.03 -11.18 19.00
N LEU A 286 0.17 -11.11 18.41
CA LEU A 286 1.41 -11.62 18.98
C LEU A 286 2.11 -10.53 19.79
N GLN A 287 2.49 -10.85 21.02
CA GLN A 287 3.27 -9.97 21.88
C GLN A 287 4.36 -10.78 22.61
N ALA A 288 5.55 -10.22 22.76
CA ALA A 288 6.59 -10.76 23.61
C ALA A 288 6.63 -10.01 24.94
N LEU A 289 6.78 -10.73 26.04
CA LEU A 289 6.85 -10.19 27.38
C LEU A 289 8.12 -10.68 28.07
N VAL A 290 8.75 -9.83 28.86
CA VAL A 290 9.78 -10.22 29.84
C VAL A 290 9.28 -9.85 31.23
N ASN A 291 9.84 -10.40 32.32
CA ASN A 291 9.43 -10.05 33.70
C ASN A 291 7.90 -10.10 33.94
N GLY A 292 7.19 -11.00 33.25
CA GLY A 292 5.73 -11.12 33.30
C GLY A 292 4.95 -9.94 32.68
N GLY A 293 5.60 -9.02 31.96
CA GLY A 293 4.97 -7.85 31.35
C GLY A 293 4.49 -6.80 32.36
N GLY A 294 5.06 -6.78 33.57
CA GLY A 294 4.61 -5.93 34.69
C GLY A 294 4.69 -4.42 34.42
N SER A 295 5.54 -3.99 33.49
CA SER A 295 5.58 -2.63 32.97
C SER A 295 5.41 -2.61 31.45
N ILE A 296 4.99 -1.48 30.88
CA ILE A 296 4.89 -1.33 29.42
C ILE A 296 6.25 -1.51 28.73
N GLN A 297 7.37 -1.23 29.39
CA GLN A 297 8.70 -1.47 28.84
C GLN A 297 8.99 -2.96 28.69
N ASP A 298 8.45 -3.79 29.59
CA ASP A 298 8.58 -5.24 29.55
C ASP A 298 7.65 -5.93 28.55
N GLN A 299 6.89 -5.15 27.78
CA GLN A 299 6.00 -5.63 26.74
C GLN A 299 6.47 -5.13 25.38
N SER A 300 6.60 -6.04 24.41
CA SER A 300 6.86 -5.65 23.03
C SER A 300 5.68 -4.87 22.47
N ILE A 301 5.92 -4.15 21.37
CA ILE A 301 4.83 -3.67 20.53
C ILE A 301 4.09 -4.91 20.01
N PRO A 302 2.76 -4.99 20.17
CA PRO A 302 2.00 -6.10 19.64
C PRO A 302 2.07 -6.13 18.11
N ARG A 303 2.16 -7.31 17.53
CA ARG A 303 2.12 -7.57 16.09
C ARG A 303 0.81 -8.24 15.75
N GLU A 304 0.13 -7.77 14.72
CA GLU A 304 -1.02 -8.47 14.18
C GLU A 304 -0.56 -9.78 13.53
N VAL A 305 -1.37 -10.82 13.69
CA VAL A 305 -1.19 -12.10 13.02
C VAL A 305 -2.54 -12.48 12.42
N PHE A 306 -2.66 -12.41 11.11
CA PHE A 306 -3.88 -12.81 10.43
C PHE A 306 -3.91 -14.31 10.18
N GLY A 307 -5.03 -14.96 10.49
CA GLY A 307 -5.28 -16.36 10.18
C GLY A 307 -5.63 -16.58 8.70
N PHE A 308 -4.66 -16.88 7.83
CA PHE A 308 -4.92 -17.35 6.47
C PHE A 308 -5.46 -18.79 6.45
N LEU A 309 -6.18 -19.14 5.37
CA LEU A 309 -6.74 -20.47 5.16
C LEU A 309 -5.63 -21.51 4.98
N LYS A 310 -5.71 -22.63 5.71
CA LYS A 310 -4.73 -23.74 5.62
C LYS A 310 -4.87 -24.56 4.34
N ASP A 311 -6.10 -24.72 3.84
CA ASP A 311 -6.42 -25.35 2.57
C ASP A 311 -7.27 -24.38 1.75
N THR A 312 -6.74 -23.98 0.59
CA THR A 312 -7.35 -23.02 -0.33
C THR A 312 -7.84 -23.69 -1.63
N SER A 313 -7.90 -25.02 -1.68
CA SER A 313 -8.33 -25.78 -2.87
C SER A 313 -9.77 -25.45 -3.34
N HIS A 314 -10.62 -25.00 -2.41
CA HIS A 314 -11.97 -24.53 -2.66
C HIS A 314 -12.06 -23.09 -3.20
N VAL A 315 -10.96 -22.33 -3.19
CA VAL A 315 -10.89 -20.93 -3.64
C VAL A 315 -10.63 -20.83 -5.14
N TRP A 316 -10.08 -21.88 -5.78
CA TRP A 316 -9.81 -21.86 -7.21
C TRP A 316 -11.04 -21.59 -8.07
N LEU A 317 -10.83 -20.80 -9.14
CA LEU A 317 -11.79 -20.52 -10.19
C LEU A 317 -11.29 -21.10 -11.52
N SER A 318 -12.21 -21.41 -12.43
CA SER A 318 -11.90 -21.90 -13.77
C SER A 318 -12.97 -21.49 -14.77
N VAL A 319 -12.73 -21.68 -16.05
CA VAL A 319 -13.71 -21.42 -17.12
C VAL A 319 -14.45 -22.71 -17.46
N LYS A 320 -15.78 -22.60 -17.63
CA LYS A 320 -16.62 -23.67 -18.19
C LYS A 320 -17.64 -23.10 -19.16
N GLY A 321 -17.42 -23.32 -20.45
CA GLY A 321 -18.23 -22.68 -21.49
C GLY A 321 -18.12 -21.16 -21.37
N ARG A 322 -19.26 -20.48 -21.28
CA ARG A 322 -19.31 -19.01 -21.18
C ARG A 322 -19.14 -18.43 -19.77
N ASP A 323 -18.94 -19.27 -18.76
CA ASP A 323 -18.94 -18.83 -17.35
C ASP A 323 -17.56 -19.04 -16.69
N ILE A 324 -17.18 -18.11 -15.83
CA ILE A 324 -16.19 -18.38 -14.77
C ILE A 324 -16.94 -19.16 -13.68
N VAL A 325 -16.36 -20.24 -13.16
CA VAL A 325 -17.00 -21.14 -12.20
C VAL A 325 -16.11 -21.45 -11.00
N THR A 326 -16.75 -21.71 -9.87
CA THR A 326 -16.10 -22.15 -8.62
C THR A 326 -15.53 -23.57 -8.72
N SER A 327 -14.56 -23.86 -7.85
CA SER A 327 -13.99 -25.20 -7.67
C SER A 327 -15.07 -26.23 -7.30
N PRO A 328 -14.93 -27.50 -7.73
CA PRO A 328 -15.75 -28.60 -7.23
C PRO A 328 -15.67 -28.78 -5.70
N LEU A 329 -14.59 -28.30 -5.07
CA LEU A 329 -14.36 -28.36 -3.63
C LEU A 329 -14.99 -27.19 -2.87
N SER A 330 -15.49 -26.18 -3.59
CA SER A 330 -16.30 -25.12 -2.99
C SER A 330 -17.63 -25.68 -2.50
N LYS A 331 -18.16 -25.10 -1.42
CA LYS A 331 -19.51 -25.35 -0.94
C LYS A 331 -20.52 -25.08 -2.06
N GLY A 332 -21.34 -26.07 -2.37
CA GLY A 332 -22.26 -26.02 -3.51
C GLY A 332 -21.64 -26.40 -4.86
N GLY A 333 -20.39 -26.85 -4.88
CA GLY A 333 -19.69 -27.37 -6.05
C GLY A 333 -19.45 -26.31 -7.14
N VAL A 334 -19.39 -26.78 -8.39
CA VAL A 334 -19.17 -25.94 -9.58
C VAL A 334 -20.39 -25.09 -9.88
N ARG A 335 -20.27 -23.77 -9.69
CA ARG A 335 -21.32 -22.79 -9.95
C ARG A 335 -20.72 -21.55 -10.62
N PRO A 336 -21.49 -20.79 -11.43
CA PRO A 336 -21.02 -19.51 -11.95
C PRO A 336 -20.54 -18.58 -10.83
N PHE A 337 -19.41 -17.94 -11.05
CA PHE A 337 -18.84 -16.90 -10.23
C PHE A 337 -18.82 -15.60 -11.03
N TYR A 338 -19.35 -14.53 -10.44
CA TYR A 338 -19.46 -13.21 -11.04
C TYR A 338 -18.52 -12.23 -10.31
N PRO A 339 -17.35 -11.93 -10.90
CA PRO A 339 -16.46 -10.92 -10.37
C PRO A 339 -17.10 -9.54 -10.48
N VAL A 340 -17.17 -8.80 -9.39
CA VAL A 340 -17.59 -7.40 -9.35
C VAL A 340 -16.58 -6.64 -8.52
N GLY A 341 -15.96 -5.62 -9.10
CA GLY A 341 -14.79 -5.01 -8.50
C GLY A 341 -14.43 -3.64 -9.04
N ALA A 342 -13.20 -3.24 -8.73
CA ALA A 342 -12.65 -1.95 -9.13
C ALA A 342 -11.17 -2.05 -9.49
N GLY A 343 -10.74 -1.21 -10.43
CA GLY A 343 -9.34 -0.97 -10.77
C GLY A 343 -8.59 -0.31 -9.61
N TYR A 344 -7.40 -0.83 -9.32
CA TYR A 344 -6.48 -0.32 -8.31
C TYR A 344 -5.13 0.01 -8.94
N GLY A 345 -4.95 1.27 -9.32
CA GLY A 345 -3.68 1.81 -9.84
C GLY A 345 -2.70 2.11 -8.73
N LYS A 346 -2.11 1.09 -8.12
CA LYS A 346 -1.12 1.23 -7.05
C LYS A 346 0.08 2.04 -7.54
N ASN A 347 0.50 3.01 -6.74
CA ASN A 347 1.57 3.97 -6.99
C ASN A 347 1.39 4.98 -8.13
N VAL A 348 0.38 4.78 -9.00
CA VAL A 348 -0.02 5.71 -10.06
C VAL A 348 -1.14 6.63 -9.56
N LEU A 349 -2.24 6.03 -9.10
CA LEU A 349 -3.42 6.74 -8.60
C LEU A 349 -3.40 6.86 -7.08
N LEU A 350 -2.86 5.83 -6.41
CA LEU A 350 -2.92 5.67 -4.95
C LEU A 350 -1.65 5.01 -4.41
N ARG A 351 -0.97 5.66 -3.45
CA ARG A 351 0.29 5.18 -2.85
C ARG A 351 0.10 4.73 -1.41
N GLY A 352 0.25 3.43 -1.15
CA GLY A 352 0.40 2.89 0.21
C GLY A 352 -0.90 2.76 1.03
N TYR A 353 -1.98 2.27 0.41
CA TYR A 353 -3.31 2.09 1.04
C TYR A 353 -3.93 0.73 0.71
N ASP A 354 -3.10 -0.31 0.60
CA ASP A 354 -3.52 -1.63 0.12
C ASP A 354 -4.64 -2.23 1.02
N GLU A 355 -4.48 -2.14 2.34
CA GLU A 355 -5.44 -2.64 3.33
C GLU A 355 -6.74 -1.82 3.30
N GLU A 356 -6.67 -0.48 3.30
CA GLU A 356 -7.87 0.36 3.27
C GLU A 356 -8.66 0.20 1.97
N VAL A 357 -7.96 0.00 0.84
CA VAL A 357 -8.60 -0.28 -0.45
C VAL A 357 -9.35 -1.60 -0.41
N ALA A 358 -8.75 -2.66 0.14
CA ALA A 358 -9.41 -3.95 0.28
C ALA A 358 -10.62 -3.87 1.25
N ALA A 359 -10.45 -3.22 2.40
CA ALA A 359 -11.54 -2.99 3.35
C ALA A 359 -12.70 -2.21 2.74
N TYR A 360 -12.38 -1.14 2.00
CA TYR A 360 -13.38 -0.34 1.29
C TYR A 360 -14.12 -1.19 0.26
N ALA A 361 -13.41 -1.89 -0.63
CA ALA A 361 -14.01 -2.73 -1.66
C ALA A 361 -14.96 -3.78 -1.07
N GLN A 362 -14.53 -4.51 -0.04
CA GLN A 362 -15.36 -5.48 0.67
C GLN A 362 -16.61 -4.83 1.27
N SER A 363 -16.44 -3.69 1.95
CA SER A 363 -17.56 -2.98 2.58
C SER A 363 -18.63 -2.53 1.58
N MET A 364 -18.23 -2.26 0.32
CA MET A 364 -19.12 -1.85 -0.76
C MET A 364 -19.81 -3.03 -1.46
N GLY A 365 -19.46 -4.27 -1.10
CA GLY A 365 -19.99 -5.50 -1.71
C GLY A 365 -19.23 -5.93 -2.96
N LEU A 366 -18.01 -5.41 -3.18
CA LEU A 366 -17.11 -5.91 -4.21
C LEU A 366 -16.44 -7.21 -3.72
N ASN A 367 -16.08 -8.08 -4.66
CA ASN A 367 -15.42 -9.36 -4.38
C ASN A 367 -14.07 -9.52 -5.09
N THR A 368 -13.64 -8.50 -5.85
CA THR A 368 -12.42 -8.55 -6.67
C THR A 368 -11.77 -7.16 -6.76
N LEU A 369 -10.44 -7.12 -6.73
CA LEU A 369 -9.62 -5.96 -7.07
C LEU A 369 -8.87 -6.24 -8.38
N ARG A 370 -8.83 -5.28 -9.29
CA ARG A 370 -8.00 -5.35 -10.50
C ARG A 370 -6.74 -4.52 -10.28
N LEU A 371 -5.63 -5.16 -9.94
CA LEU A 371 -4.36 -4.51 -9.63
C LEU A 371 -3.60 -4.21 -10.92
N ALA A 372 -3.51 -2.93 -11.27
CA ALA A 372 -2.71 -2.48 -12.40
C ALA A 372 -1.23 -2.43 -12.02
N PHE A 373 -0.38 -3.04 -12.83
CA PHE A 373 1.07 -2.97 -12.76
C PHE A 373 1.65 -2.98 -14.18
N TYR A 374 2.94 -2.67 -14.34
CA TYR A 374 3.54 -2.55 -15.68
C TYR A 374 4.76 -3.46 -15.74
N THR A 375 4.63 -4.64 -16.35
CA THR A 375 5.77 -5.57 -16.47
C THR A 375 6.94 -4.86 -17.16
N LEU A 376 6.70 -4.12 -18.25
CA LEU A 376 7.73 -3.44 -19.04
C LEU A 376 8.26 -2.13 -18.44
N ASN A 377 7.50 -1.45 -17.58
CA ASN A 377 7.87 -0.17 -16.98
C ASN A 377 7.66 -0.17 -15.45
N PHE A 378 8.02 -1.28 -14.82
CA PHE A 378 7.73 -1.50 -13.41
C PHE A 378 8.39 -0.42 -12.55
N ASN A 379 7.60 0.28 -11.73
CA ASN A 379 8.02 1.41 -10.90
C ASN A 379 8.78 2.53 -11.68
N GLY A 380 8.51 2.71 -12.97
CA GLY A 380 9.11 3.77 -13.79
C GLY A 380 10.57 3.52 -14.19
N ALA A 381 11.03 2.26 -14.16
CA ALA A 381 12.40 1.87 -14.50
C ALA A 381 12.42 0.83 -15.66
N PRO A 382 12.16 1.24 -16.91
CA PRO A 382 11.93 0.31 -18.02
C PRO A 382 13.18 -0.51 -18.41
N ASP A 383 14.37 0.03 -18.17
CA ASP A 383 15.66 -0.59 -18.52
C ASP A 383 16.23 -1.52 -17.43
N LYS A 384 15.62 -1.55 -16.25
CA LYS A 384 16.06 -2.48 -15.19
C LYS A 384 15.41 -3.84 -15.41
N PRO A 385 16.16 -4.95 -15.22
CA PRO A 385 15.55 -6.27 -15.08
C PRO A 385 14.49 -6.23 -13.98
N LEU A 386 13.33 -6.83 -14.23
CA LEU A 386 12.33 -7.03 -13.20
C LEU A 386 12.83 -8.17 -12.31
N THR A 387 12.99 -7.91 -11.01
CA THR A 387 13.42 -8.96 -10.07
C THR A 387 12.22 -9.55 -9.35
N PHE A 388 12.40 -10.74 -8.79
CA PHE A 388 11.40 -11.37 -7.94
C PHE A 388 11.05 -10.49 -6.73
N GLU A 389 12.06 -9.85 -6.14
CA GLU A 389 11.90 -8.91 -5.03
C GLU A 389 11.07 -7.69 -5.43
N ASP A 390 11.21 -7.20 -6.66
CA ASP A 390 10.39 -6.08 -7.16
C ASP A 390 8.92 -6.50 -7.30
N ILE A 391 8.66 -7.68 -7.87
CA ILE A 391 7.32 -8.23 -8.08
C ILE A 391 6.60 -8.42 -6.74
N THR A 392 7.24 -9.14 -5.81
CA THR A 392 6.70 -9.44 -4.47
C THR A 392 6.45 -8.18 -3.66
N ALA A 393 7.40 -7.24 -3.64
CA ALA A 393 7.25 -5.98 -2.91
C ALA A 393 6.06 -5.13 -3.39
N PHE A 394 5.61 -5.30 -4.63
CA PHE A 394 4.46 -4.57 -5.17
C PHE A 394 3.14 -5.33 -4.97
N ILE A 395 3.10 -6.62 -5.32
CA ILE A 395 1.87 -7.41 -5.39
C ILE A 395 1.50 -8.01 -4.02
N ASP A 396 2.46 -8.56 -3.27
CA ASP A 396 2.17 -9.26 -2.01
C ASP A 396 1.40 -8.42 -0.98
N PRO A 397 1.67 -7.10 -0.81
CA PRO A 397 0.88 -6.29 0.09
C PRO A 397 -0.60 -6.20 -0.32
N VAL A 398 -0.88 -6.13 -1.63
CA VAL A 398 -2.26 -6.10 -2.16
C VAL A 398 -2.92 -7.44 -2.00
N LEU A 399 -2.20 -8.52 -2.33
CA LEU A 399 -2.70 -9.88 -2.20
C LEU A 399 -2.99 -10.24 -0.75
N THR A 400 -2.12 -9.82 0.17
CA THR A 400 -2.30 -10.01 1.63
C THR A 400 -3.55 -9.28 2.11
N ALA A 401 -3.74 -8.01 1.73
CA ALA A 401 -4.94 -7.25 2.03
C ALA A 401 -6.20 -7.92 1.42
N ALA A 402 -6.15 -8.31 0.14
CA ALA A 402 -7.25 -8.97 -0.54
C ALA A 402 -7.65 -10.29 0.16
N LYS A 403 -6.67 -11.11 0.55
CA LYS A 403 -6.89 -12.34 1.32
C LYS A 403 -7.62 -12.08 2.65
N ARG A 404 -7.21 -11.04 3.38
CA ARG A 404 -7.84 -10.63 4.65
C ARG A 404 -9.30 -10.23 4.49
N HIS A 405 -9.61 -9.64 3.35
CA HIS A 405 -10.93 -9.13 3.01
C HIS A 405 -11.75 -10.05 2.10
N GLN A 406 -11.29 -11.30 1.88
CA GLN A 406 -11.97 -12.27 1.01
C GLN A 406 -12.26 -11.69 -0.39
N LEU A 407 -11.26 -11.03 -0.97
CA LEU A 407 -11.28 -10.49 -2.31
C LEU A 407 -10.34 -11.29 -3.19
N TYR A 408 -10.73 -11.50 -4.44
CA TYR A 408 -9.79 -11.91 -5.48
C TYR A 408 -8.96 -10.74 -5.99
N VAL A 409 -7.82 -11.05 -6.59
CA VAL A 409 -6.99 -10.08 -7.33
C VAL A 409 -6.90 -10.51 -8.79
N ILE A 410 -7.15 -9.59 -9.72
CA ILE A 410 -6.74 -9.72 -11.12
C ILE A 410 -5.42 -8.96 -11.27
N LEU A 411 -4.40 -9.63 -11.80
CA LEU A 411 -3.13 -8.99 -12.13
C LEU A 411 -3.22 -8.44 -13.55
N ASP A 412 -3.35 -7.12 -13.67
CA ASP A 412 -3.46 -6.42 -14.94
C ASP A 412 -2.11 -5.81 -15.33
N ASP A 413 -1.48 -6.37 -16.37
CA ASP A 413 -0.33 -5.73 -16.97
C ASP A 413 -0.80 -4.59 -17.88
N HIS A 414 -0.73 -3.38 -17.31
CA HIS A 414 -1.34 -2.15 -17.79
C HIS A 414 -0.62 -1.54 -19.01
N ASN A 415 -0.39 -2.37 -20.01
CA ASN A 415 0.34 -2.11 -21.24
C ASN A 415 -0.61 -2.05 -22.45
N TYR A 416 -0.07 -1.60 -23.59
CA TYR A 416 -0.87 -1.24 -24.77
C TYR A 416 -0.33 -1.77 -26.10
N PHE A 417 0.70 -2.63 -26.06
CA PHE A 417 1.45 -3.07 -27.26
C PHE A 417 2.10 -1.93 -28.09
N LYS A 418 2.24 -0.75 -27.49
CA LYS A 418 2.90 0.44 -28.04
C LYS A 418 4.04 0.94 -27.14
N ASN A 419 5.03 1.60 -27.74
CA ASN A 419 6.25 1.95 -27.04
C ASN A 419 6.06 2.99 -25.93
N GLU A 420 5.24 3.98 -26.19
CA GLU A 420 4.91 5.08 -25.30
C GLU A 420 3.43 5.42 -25.51
N ILE A 421 2.64 5.40 -24.44
CA ILE A 421 1.27 5.91 -24.45
C ILE A 421 1.22 7.03 -23.42
N ASN A 422 0.72 8.19 -23.83
CA ASN A 422 0.36 9.23 -22.87
C ASN A 422 -1.03 8.89 -22.32
N GLU A 423 -1.10 8.44 -21.06
CA GLU A 423 -2.36 8.05 -20.42
C GLU A 423 -3.40 9.18 -20.39
N GLU A 424 -2.98 10.45 -20.25
CA GLU A 424 -3.89 11.60 -20.25
C GLU A 424 -4.58 11.80 -21.61
N THR A 425 -3.92 11.38 -22.70
CA THR A 425 -4.42 11.54 -24.06
C THR A 425 -4.62 10.21 -24.78
N ALA A 426 -4.57 9.06 -24.06
CA ALA A 426 -4.48 7.73 -24.65
C ALA A 426 -5.57 7.48 -25.72
N ARG A 427 -6.76 8.04 -25.52
CA ARG A 427 -7.92 7.95 -26.43
C ARG A 427 -7.86 8.82 -27.69
N GLY A 428 -6.88 9.69 -27.81
CA GLY A 428 -6.57 10.46 -29.03
C GLY A 428 -5.62 9.72 -29.96
N GLU A 429 -5.32 10.29 -31.13
CA GLU A 429 -4.33 9.72 -32.05
C GLU A 429 -2.93 9.66 -31.41
N GLN A 430 -2.52 8.44 -31.02
CA GLN A 430 -1.19 8.19 -30.43
C GLN A 430 -0.14 8.00 -31.54
N LYS A 431 0.77 8.97 -31.70
CA LYS A 431 1.98 8.83 -32.53
C LYS A 431 3.06 8.03 -31.79
N SER A 432 2.80 6.75 -31.61
CA SER A 432 3.76 5.82 -31.00
C SER A 432 3.84 4.53 -31.81
N ASP A 433 5.07 4.12 -32.09
CA ASP A 433 5.38 2.88 -32.79
C ASP A 433 4.98 1.67 -31.94
N GLY A 434 4.61 0.58 -32.61
CA GLY A 434 4.39 -0.71 -31.96
C GLY A 434 5.66 -1.25 -31.31
N TRP A 435 5.53 -2.22 -30.40
CA TRP A 435 6.70 -2.87 -29.82
C TRP A 435 7.55 -3.58 -30.88
N THR A 436 8.87 -3.57 -30.66
CA THR A 436 9.80 -4.44 -31.38
C THR A 436 9.65 -5.89 -30.90
N GLU A 437 10.19 -6.85 -31.66
CA GLU A 437 10.18 -8.26 -31.22
C GLU A 437 10.99 -8.41 -29.91
N GLU A 438 12.07 -7.66 -29.69
CA GLU A 438 12.83 -7.71 -28.42
C GLU A 438 11.99 -7.28 -27.22
N LYS A 439 11.20 -6.21 -27.36
CA LYS A 439 10.32 -5.72 -26.29
C LYS A 439 9.17 -6.71 -26.03
N PHE A 440 8.62 -7.30 -27.08
CA PHE A 440 7.65 -8.39 -26.97
C PHE A 440 8.25 -9.63 -26.26
N GLN A 441 9.46 -10.07 -26.62
CA GLN A 441 10.11 -11.21 -25.94
C GLN A 441 10.38 -10.90 -24.46
N ARG A 442 10.77 -9.67 -24.13
CA ARG A 442 10.93 -9.21 -22.75
C ARG A 442 9.61 -9.23 -21.97
N TRP A 443 8.52 -8.80 -22.60
CA TRP A 443 7.19 -8.87 -22.01
C TRP A 443 6.77 -10.31 -21.68
N VAL A 444 6.98 -11.24 -22.62
CA VAL A 444 6.74 -12.68 -22.39
C VAL A 444 7.60 -13.21 -21.23
N GLN A 445 8.90 -12.89 -21.20
CA GLN A 445 9.78 -13.32 -20.12
C GLN A 445 9.29 -12.84 -18.75
N ARG A 446 8.94 -11.56 -18.62
CA ARG A 446 8.47 -10.98 -17.35
C ARG A 446 7.12 -11.58 -16.92
N TRP A 447 6.24 -11.89 -17.85
CA TRP A 447 5.00 -12.62 -17.53
C TRP A 447 5.26 -14.04 -17.02
N VAL A 448 6.25 -14.75 -17.58
CA VAL A 448 6.66 -16.07 -17.06
C VAL A 448 7.22 -15.95 -15.64
N GLU A 449 7.99 -14.91 -15.34
CA GLU A 449 8.50 -14.64 -13.99
C GLU A 449 7.36 -14.41 -12.98
N VAL A 450 6.34 -13.62 -13.35
CA VAL A 450 5.13 -13.41 -12.53
C VAL A 450 4.36 -14.72 -12.34
N ALA A 451 4.07 -15.44 -13.43
CA ALA A 451 3.26 -16.66 -13.39
C ALA A 451 3.95 -17.80 -12.62
N GLU A 452 5.27 -17.99 -12.78
CA GLU A 452 6.02 -19.01 -12.04
C GLU A 452 5.95 -18.78 -10.53
N HIS A 453 5.94 -17.51 -10.10
CA HIS A 453 5.81 -17.19 -8.68
C HIS A 453 4.40 -17.46 -8.14
N TYR A 454 3.37 -17.00 -8.84
CA TYR A 454 2.00 -17.03 -8.35
C TYR A 454 1.19 -18.27 -8.75
N LYS A 455 1.78 -19.26 -9.44
CA LYS A 455 1.09 -20.45 -9.96
C LYS A 455 0.25 -21.26 -8.96
N ASP A 456 0.55 -21.15 -7.67
CA ASP A 456 -0.17 -21.84 -6.59
C ASP A 456 -0.97 -20.89 -5.68
N GLU A 457 -1.23 -19.66 -6.12
CA GLU A 457 -1.98 -18.64 -5.37
C GLU A 457 -3.44 -18.49 -5.83
N PRO A 458 -4.41 -19.19 -5.23
CA PRO A 458 -5.80 -19.16 -5.70
C PRO A 458 -6.54 -17.85 -5.48
N TYR A 459 -6.02 -16.92 -4.66
CA TYR A 459 -6.64 -15.59 -4.54
C TYR A 459 -6.35 -14.71 -5.76
N ILE A 460 -5.42 -15.10 -6.63
CA ILE A 460 -5.32 -14.51 -7.96
C ILE A 460 -6.38 -15.16 -8.84
N LEU A 461 -7.34 -14.36 -9.29
CA LEU A 461 -8.41 -14.83 -10.16
C LEU A 461 -7.90 -15.06 -11.58
N ALA A 462 -7.13 -14.11 -12.11
CA ALA A 462 -6.60 -14.18 -13.46
C ALA A 462 -5.37 -13.29 -13.68
N TYR A 463 -4.64 -13.64 -14.73
CA TYR A 463 -3.63 -12.80 -15.37
C TYR A 463 -4.26 -12.07 -16.57
N GLU A 464 -4.50 -10.77 -16.46
CA GLU A 464 -4.89 -9.96 -17.61
C GLU A 464 -3.63 -9.49 -18.33
N LEU A 465 -3.32 -10.18 -19.43
CA LEU A 465 -1.99 -10.16 -20.03
C LEU A 465 -1.61 -8.78 -20.57
N CYS A 466 -2.57 -8.03 -21.08
CA CYS A 466 -2.37 -6.68 -21.59
C CYS A 466 -3.69 -5.90 -21.51
N ASN A 467 -3.66 -4.72 -20.91
CA ASN A 467 -4.81 -3.85 -20.71
C ASN A 467 -5.54 -3.48 -22.01
N GLU A 468 -4.86 -2.76 -22.90
CA GLU A 468 -5.48 -2.18 -24.10
C GLU A 468 -4.56 -2.31 -25.32
N PRO A 469 -4.48 -3.50 -25.93
CA PRO A 469 -3.70 -3.68 -27.14
C PRO A 469 -4.12 -2.68 -28.23
N VAL A 470 -3.13 -1.99 -28.82
CA VAL A 470 -3.33 -1.13 -29.99
C VAL A 470 -2.41 -1.60 -31.11
N CYS A 471 -2.89 -2.58 -31.87
CA CYS A 471 -2.13 -3.25 -32.93
C CYS A 471 -3.08 -3.85 -33.98
N SER A 472 -2.57 -4.65 -34.93
CA SER A 472 -3.44 -5.43 -35.82
C SER A 472 -4.04 -6.64 -35.08
N PRO A 473 -5.22 -7.15 -35.50
CA PRO A 473 -5.77 -8.42 -35.00
C PRO A 473 -4.76 -9.57 -34.98
N GLU A 474 -3.99 -9.73 -36.06
CA GLU A 474 -3.02 -10.82 -36.23
C GLU A 474 -1.85 -10.68 -35.24
N THR A 475 -1.43 -9.45 -34.95
CA THR A 475 -0.38 -9.16 -33.98
C THR A 475 -0.86 -9.51 -32.57
N ALA A 476 -2.07 -9.07 -32.20
CA ALA A 476 -2.66 -9.40 -30.91
C ALA A 476 -2.75 -10.92 -30.71
N GLN A 477 -3.30 -11.65 -31.68
CA GLN A 477 -3.38 -13.11 -31.62
C GLN A 477 -2.01 -13.77 -31.48
N LYS A 478 -1.02 -13.35 -32.29
CA LYS A 478 0.35 -13.91 -32.25
C LYS A 478 0.98 -13.71 -30.88
N TRP A 479 0.89 -12.50 -30.33
CA TRP A 479 1.55 -12.15 -29.08
C TRP A 479 0.89 -12.79 -27.87
N TYR A 480 -0.45 -12.76 -27.79
CA TYR A 480 -1.16 -13.46 -26.73
C TYR A 480 -0.89 -14.96 -26.76
N ARG A 481 -0.99 -15.61 -27.92
CA ARG A 481 -0.73 -17.06 -28.04
C ARG A 481 0.66 -17.43 -27.53
N LYS A 482 1.70 -16.73 -27.99
CA LYS A 482 3.08 -16.99 -27.56
C LYS A 482 3.29 -16.76 -26.05
N CYS A 483 2.64 -15.76 -25.48
CA CYS A 483 2.72 -15.49 -24.04
C CYS A 483 2.00 -16.58 -23.23
N ILE A 484 0.78 -16.96 -23.63
CA ILE A 484 0.02 -18.05 -23.03
C ILE A 484 0.80 -19.36 -23.09
N GLU A 485 1.35 -19.73 -24.26
CA GLU A 485 2.20 -20.92 -24.41
C GLU A 485 3.42 -20.91 -23.47
N ALA A 486 3.99 -19.73 -23.19
CA ALA A 486 5.10 -19.60 -22.27
C ALA A 486 4.65 -19.72 -20.80
N ILE A 487 3.56 -19.04 -20.42
CA ILE A 487 2.94 -19.14 -19.10
C ILE A 487 2.51 -20.58 -18.81
N ARG A 488 1.89 -21.29 -19.76
CA ARG A 488 1.42 -22.67 -19.57
C ARG A 488 2.54 -23.69 -19.34
N LYS A 489 3.81 -23.33 -19.53
CA LYS A 489 4.97 -24.16 -19.12
C LYS A 489 5.23 -24.10 -17.61
N VAL A 490 4.80 -23.03 -16.95
CA VAL A 490 5.03 -22.76 -15.52
C VAL A 490 3.74 -22.80 -14.70
N ASP A 491 2.62 -22.40 -15.29
CA ASP A 491 1.31 -22.30 -14.64
C ASP A 491 0.17 -22.80 -15.53
N GLN A 492 -0.48 -23.87 -15.09
CA GLN A 492 -1.55 -24.56 -15.83
C GLN A 492 -2.95 -24.29 -15.25
N LYS A 493 -3.05 -23.52 -14.17
CA LYS A 493 -4.28 -23.40 -13.37
C LYS A 493 -4.96 -22.05 -13.53
N HIS A 494 -4.21 -20.95 -13.54
CA HIS A 494 -4.81 -19.62 -13.56
C HIS A 494 -5.55 -19.33 -14.85
N ILE A 495 -6.60 -18.52 -14.73
CA ILE A 495 -7.31 -17.95 -15.87
C ILE A 495 -6.38 -16.93 -16.54
N VAL A 496 -6.31 -16.94 -17.87
CA VAL A 496 -5.66 -15.89 -18.65
C VAL A 496 -6.72 -14.99 -19.29
N MET A 497 -6.64 -13.68 -19.08
CA MET A 497 -7.53 -12.72 -19.72
C MET A 497 -6.84 -12.07 -20.91
N VAL A 498 -7.57 -11.98 -22.02
CA VAL A 498 -7.07 -11.44 -23.28
C VAL A 498 -8.03 -10.39 -23.85
N GLY A 499 -7.48 -9.19 -24.09
CA GLY A 499 -8.20 -8.06 -24.67
C GLY A 499 -8.31 -8.11 -26.20
N SER A 500 -8.87 -7.07 -26.79
CA SER A 500 -9.04 -6.92 -28.25
C SER A 500 -8.04 -5.90 -28.85
N HIS A 501 -7.71 -6.01 -30.14
CA HIS A 501 -6.63 -5.25 -30.79
C HIS A 501 -6.80 -3.72 -30.86
N HIS A 502 -7.99 -3.23 -30.47
CA HIS A 502 -8.37 -1.83 -30.59
C HIS A 502 -8.95 -1.35 -29.26
N TRP A 503 -8.06 -1.13 -28.29
CA TRP A 503 -8.39 -0.64 -26.94
C TRP A 503 -9.31 -1.57 -26.15
N SER A 504 -9.22 -2.88 -26.42
CA SER A 504 -10.07 -3.87 -25.77
C SER A 504 -11.58 -3.60 -25.89
N HIS A 505 -12.06 -2.81 -26.86
CA HIS A 505 -13.51 -2.58 -26.98
C HIS A 505 -14.29 -3.85 -27.33
N ALA A 506 -15.53 -3.96 -26.82
CA ALA A 506 -16.41 -5.08 -27.14
C ALA A 506 -16.63 -5.23 -28.66
N ARG A 507 -16.79 -4.11 -29.36
CA ARG A 507 -16.98 -4.06 -30.83
C ARG A 507 -15.81 -4.65 -31.64
N ALA A 508 -14.64 -4.80 -31.03
CA ALA A 508 -13.44 -5.33 -31.69
C ALA A 508 -13.17 -6.81 -31.36
N LEU A 509 -13.95 -7.46 -30.50
CA LEU A 509 -13.76 -8.88 -30.13
C LEU A 509 -13.83 -9.82 -31.34
N GLU A 510 -14.91 -9.75 -32.13
CA GLU A 510 -15.09 -10.61 -33.31
C GLU A 510 -13.96 -10.40 -34.33
N ALA A 511 -13.62 -9.14 -34.63
CA ALA A 511 -12.58 -8.81 -35.57
C ALA A 511 -11.20 -9.31 -35.12
N THR A 512 -10.94 -9.29 -33.80
CA THR A 512 -9.69 -9.77 -33.20
C THR A 512 -9.60 -11.28 -33.20
N TRP A 513 -10.62 -11.99 -32.71
CA TRP A 513 -10.45 -13.39 -32.32
C TRP A 513 -10.98 -14.40 -33.32
N ARG A 514 -12.09 -14.11 -34.02
CA ARG A 514 -12.65 -15.00 -35.05
C ARG A 514 -12.68 -16.47 -34.57
N ASP A 515 -12.33 -17.40 -35.45
CA ASP A 515 -12.37 -18.85 -35.20
C ASP A 515 -11.29 -19.38 -34.24
N VAL A 516 -10.44 -18.50 -33.66
CA VAL A 516 -9.44 -18.90 -32.64
C VAL A 516 -9.88 -18.56 -31.21
N ALA A 517 -11.02 -17.90 -31.01
CA ALA A 517 -11.52 -17.51 -29.69
C ALA A 517 -11.59 -18.69 -28.71
N ASN A 518 -12.21 -19.79 -29.11
CA ASN A 518 -12.35 -20.98 -28.25
C ASN A 518 -11.11 -21.90 -28.25
N LYS A 519 -9.98 -21.47 -28.84
CA LYS A 519 -8.75 -22.28 -28.97
C LYS A 519 -7.50 -21.60 -28.45
N ILE A 520 -7.61 -20.36 -27.97
CA ILE A 520 -6.45 -19.54 -27.63
C ILE A 520 -5.60 -20.12 -26.49
N ASP A 521 -6.21 -20.96 -25.65
CA ASP A 521 -5.59 -21.57 -24.48
C ASP A 521 -5.76 -23.10 -24.46
N GLU A 522 -5.86 -23.75 -25.63
CA GLU A 522 -5.87 -25.22 -25.69
C GLU A 522 -4.57 -25.82 -25.10
N PRO A 523 -4.62 -26.96 -24.39
CA PRO A 523 -5.82 -27.75 -24.07
C PRO A 523 -6.55 -27.30 -22.78
N TYR A 524 -6.05 -26.29 -22.08
CA TYR A 524 -6.57 -25.84 -20.79
C TYR A 524 -7.94 -25.18 -20.90
N ASN A 525 -8.18 -24.46 -22.01
CA ASN A 525 -9.42 -23.75 -22.32
C ASN A 525 -9.88 -22.84 -21.16
N ASN A 526 -8.92 -22.19 -20.50
CA ASN A 526 -9.13 -21.41 -19.30
C ASN A 526 -8.85 -19.92 -19.54
N ALA A 527 -9.43 -19.40 -20.64
CA ALA A 527 -9.26 -18.02 -21.08
C ALA A 527 -10.56 -17.20 -20.94
N VAL A 528 -10.43 -15.93 -20.55
CA VAL A 528 -11.53 -14.94 -20.50
C VAL A 528 -11.24 -13.79 -21.44
N PHE A 529 -12.26 -13.36 -22.19
CA PHE A 529 -12.14 -12.24 -23.12
C PHE A 529 -12.48 -10.94 -22.40
N SER A 530 -11.46 -10.15 -22.07
CA SER A 530 -11.65 -8.87 -21.41
C SER A 530 -12.07 -7.79 -22.41
N PHE A 531 -12.92 -6.86 -21.95
CA PHE A 531 -13.29 -5.69 -22.75
C PHE A 531 -13.50 -4.43 -21.92
N HIS A 532 -13.30 -3.27 -22.57
CA HIS A 532 -13.52 -1.95 -21.97
C HIS A 532 -14.48 -1.12 -22.82
N ASP A 533 -15.43 -0.46 -22.17
CA ASP A 533 -16.29 0.51 -22.84
C ASP A 533 -16.66 1.63 -21.85
N TYR A 534 -16.26 2.85 -22.22
CA TYR A 534 -16.46 4.06 -21.45
C TYR A 534 -17.50 4.96 -22.14
N PRO A 535 -17.94 6.05 -21.48
CA PRO A 535 -18.94 6.92 -22.06
C PRO A 535 -18.54 7.47 -23.43
N GLN A 536 -19.46 7.28 -24.38
CA GLN A 536 -19.33 7.62 -25.80
C GLN A 536 -18.41 6.71 -26.65
N ASP A 537 -17.84 5.63 -26.09
CA ASP A 537 -17.16 4.61 -26.90
C ASP A 537 -18.18 3.84 -27.75
N ASP A 538 -19.22 3.31 -27.10
CA ASP A 538 -20.44 2.85 -27.74
C ASP A 538 -21.64 2.93 -26.78
N ALA A 539 -22.86 2.78 -27.31
CA ALA A 539 -24.05 2.71 -26.48
C ALA A 539 -24.17 1.34 -25.79
N PRO A 540 -24.61 1.25 -24.52
CA PRO A 540 -24.65 -0.02 -23.79
C PRO A 540 -25.42 -1.15 -24.50
N TRP A 541 -26.52 -0.87 -25.20
CA TRP A 541 -27.26 -1.91 -25.95
C TRP A 541 -26.51 -2.45 -27.17
N LYS A 542 -25.59 -1.69 -27.76
CA LYS A 542 -24.72 -2.17 -28.85
C LYS A 542 -23.56 -2.99 -28.29
N VAL A 543 -22.97 -2.54 -27.18
CA VAL A 543 -22.02 -3.35 -26.41
C VAL A 543 -22.64 -4.71 -26.09
N GLN A 544 -23.89 -4.73 -25.57
CA GLN A 544 -24.62 -5.96 -25.29
C GLN A 544 -24.73 -6.88 -26.49
N GLN A 545 -25.07 -6.32 -27.65
CA GLN A 545 -25.21 -7.08 -28.89
C GLN A 545 -23.88 -7.71 -29.30
N HIS A 546 -22.79 -6.94 -29.31
CA HIS A 546 -21.45 -7.46 -29.62
C HIS A 546 -21.05 -8.62 -28.71
N LEU A 547 -21.31 -8.51 -27.41
CA LEU A 547 -20.99 -9.55 -26.44
C LEU A 547 -21.83 -10.80 -26.65
N ARG A 548 -23.15 -10.66 -26.85
CA ARG A 548 -24.05 -11.79 -27.10
C ARG A 548 -23.72 -12.53 -28.38
N ASP A 549 -23.45 -11.80 -29.46
CA ASP A 549 -23.08 -12.40 -30.74
C ASP A 549 -21.78 -13.20 -30.61
N PHE A 550 -20.79 -12.64 -29.91
CA PHE A 550 -19.51 -13.31 -29.64
C PHE A 550 -19.68 -14.56 -28.77
N GLN A 551 -20.40 -14.46 -27.65
CA GLN A 551 -20.65 -15.60 -26.76
C GLN A 551 -21.50 -16.69 -27.43
N ALA A 552 -22.49 -16.32 -28.24
CA ALA A 552 -23.32 -17.27 -28.97
C ALA A 552 -22.51 -18.05 -30.01
N LYS A 553 -21.52 -17.40 -30.64
CA LYS A 553 -20.68 -18.02 -31.66
C LYS A 553 -19.60 -18.95 -31.09
N TYR A 554 -18.95 -18.56 -30.00
CA TYR A 554 -17.77 -19.27 -29.50
C TYR A 554 -17.95 -19.96 -28.14
N ASN A 555 -19.02 -19.68 -27.40
CA ASN A 555 -19.28 -20.21 -26.06
C ASN A 555 -18.10 -20.00 -25.09
N VAL A 556 -17.59 -18.77 -25.04
CA VAL A 556 -16.48 -18.33 -24.19
C VAL A 556 -16.93 -17.23 -23.22
N PRO A 557 -16.28 -17.06 -22.05
CA PRO A 557 -16.63 -16.02 -21.11
C PRO A 557 -16.10 -14.66 -21.59
N VAL A 558 -16.88 -13.61 -21.34
CA VAL A 558 -16.48 -12.21 -21.51
C VAL A 558 -16.58 -11.49 -20.18
N MET A 559 -15.73 -10.49 -19.96
CA MET A 559 -15.72 -9.73 -18.72
C MET A 559 -15.31 -8.28 -18.97
N CYS A 560 -16.00 -7.33 -18.34
CA CYS A 560 -15.64 -5.93 -18.46
C CYS A 560 -14.55 -5.59 -17.43
N THR A 561 -13.31 -5.39 -17.85
CA THR A 561 -12.21 -5.09 -16.92
C THR A 561 -12.00 -3.58 -16.71
N GLU A 562 -12.67 -2.73 -17.49
CA GLU A 562 -12.80 -1.29 -17.23
C GLU A 562 -14.08 -0.69 -17.80
N PHE A 563 -14.82 0.04 -16.96
CA PHE A 563 -15.88 0.97 -17.39
C PHE A 563 -16.04 2.09 -16.35
N GLY A 564 -16.65 3.21 -16.73
CA GLY A 564 -16.85 4.37 -15.86
C GLY A 564 -15.98 5.57 -16.27
N GLY A 565 -15.13 6.06 -15.37
CA GLY A 565 -14.18 7.17 -15.64
C GLY A 565 -14.72 8.59 -15.46
N GLY A 566 -13.88 9.58 -15.82
CA GLY A 566 -14.14 11.03 -15.71
C GLY A 566 -14.14 11.77 -17.05
N GLY A 567 -14.15 13.11 -17.03
CA GLY A 567 -13.88 13.95 -18.22
C GLY A 567 -15.03 14.12 -19.23
N LYS A 568 -16.25 13.74 -18.87
CA LYS A 568 -17.48 13.95 -19.66
C LYS A 568 -18.55 14.60 -18.77
N PRO A 569 -19.62 15.20 -19.33
CA PRO A 569 -20.72 15.71 -18.53
C PRO A 569 -21.36 14.62 -17.67
N GLU A 570 -21.75 14.96 -16.43
CA GLU A 570 -22.30 14.02 -15.44
C GLU A 570 -23.42 13.14 -16.00
N ARG A 571 -24.35 13.76 -16.75
CA ARG A 571 -25.48 13.05 -17.39
C ARG A 571 -24.99 11.91 -18.28
N VAL A 572 -23.95 12.13 -19.07
CA VAL A 572 -23.40 11.15 -20.02
C VAL A 572 -22.75 9.98 -19.27
N HIS A 573 -22.05 10.27 -18.18
CA HIS A 573 -21.48 9.25 -17.29
C HIS A 573 -22.57 8.40 -16.66
N ARG A 574 -23.55 9.01 -16.00
CA ARG A 574 -24.64 8.31 -15.33
C ARG A 574 -25.45 7.44 -16.29
N GLU A 575 -25.77 7.96 -17.48
CA GLU A 575 -26.51 7.21 -18.51
C GLU A 575 -25.72 5.98 -18.98
N THR A 576 -24.43 6.15 -19.28
CA THR A 576 -23.57 5.05 -19.72
C THR A 576 -23.44 4.01 -18.60
N GLN A 577 -23.10 4.44 -17.39
CA GLN A 577 -22.82 3.55 -16.28
C GLN A 577 -24.07 2.78 -15.83
N ALA A 578 -25.23 3.44 -15.76
CA ALA A 578 -26.49 2.76 -15.49
C ALA A 578 -26.83 1.73 -16.57
N GLY A 579 -26.62 2.06 -17.84
CA GLY A 579 -26.86 1.13 -18.95
C GLY A 579 -25.90 -0.07 -18.96
N MET A 580 -24.61 0.15 -18.69
CA MET A 580 -23.61 -0.92 -18.58
C MET A 580 -23.92 -1.85 -17.39
N LEU A 581 -24.26 -1.29 -16.23
CA LEU A 581 -24.65 -2.07 -15.05
C LEU A 581 -25.92 -2.90 -15.30
N ALA A 582 -26.91 -2.34 -16.01
CA ALA A 582 -28.11 -3.07 -16.40
C ALA A 582 -27.78 -4.23 -17.36
N LEU A 583 -26.91 -4.00 -18.34
CA LEU A 583 -26.38 -5.04 -19.23
C LEU A 583 -25.68 -6.15 -18.42
N PHE A 584 -24.79 -5.78 -17.50
CA PHE A 584 -24.05 -6.75 -16.70
C PHE A 584 -25.00 -7.62 -15.88
N ALA A 585 -25.98 -7.00 -15.23
CA ALA A 585 -26.97 -7.71 -14.42
C ALA A 585 -27.84 -8.66 -15.26
N PHE A 586 -28.24 -8.22 -16.45
CA PHE A 586 -29.11 -9.01 -17.32
C PHE A 586 -28.38 -10.21 -17.92
N ASP A 587 -27.16 -10.00 -18.44
CA ASP A 587 -26.37 -11.03 -19.11
C ASP A 587 -25.41 -11.79 -18.19
N ARG A 588 -25.36 -11.41 -16.91
CA ARG A 588 -24.51 -11.99 -15.87
C ARG A 588 -23.02 -11.93 -16.22
N ILE A 589 -22.58 -10.73 -16.58
CA ILE A 589 -21.19 -10.44 -16.97
C ILE A 589 -20.48 -9.79 -15.79
N GLY A 590 -19.30 -10.30 -15.45
CA GLY A 590 -18.44 -9.71 -14.42
C GLY A 590 -17.88 -8.36 -14.86
N TRP A 591 -17.56 -7.48 -13.91
CA TRP A 591 -17.14 -6.12 -14.21
C TRP A 591 -16.17 -5.51 -13.19
N MET A 592 -15.37 -4.55 -13.64
CA MET A 592 -14.49 -3.71 -12.83
C MET A 592 -14.69 -2.23 -13.18
N THR A 593 -15.00 -1.39 -12.19
CA THR A 593 -15.03 0.07 -12.41
C THR A 593 -13.63 0.63 -12.50
N TRP A 594 -13.37 1.56 -13.43
CA TRP A 594 -12.12 2.32 -13.47
C TRP A 594 -12.34 3.72 -12.87
N ALA A 595 -11.71 4.05 -11.74
CA ALA A 595 -10.90 3.25 -10.82
C ALA A 595 -11.07 3.82 -9.39
N ILE A 596 -10.37 3.25 -8.41
CA ILE A 596 -10.26 3.85 -7.08
C ILE A 596 -9.22 4.99 -7.14
N TYR A 597 -9.63 6.20 -6.78
CA TYR A 597 -8.76 7.40 -6.77
C TYR A 597 -8.78 8.11 -5.42
N TYR A 598 -7.78 8.97 -5.18
CA TYR A 598 -7.77 9.93 -4.08
C TYR A 598 -8.33 11.27 -4.55
N ASP A 599 -9.49 11.67 -4.04
CA ASP A 599 -10.08 12.96 -4.34
C ASP A 599 -9.50 14.05 -3.43
N ARG A 600 -8.63 14.92 -3.99
CA ARG A 600 -8.09 16.11 -3.31
C ARG A 600 -9.07 17.29 -3.28
N THR A 601 -10.24 17.18 -3.94
CA THR A 601 -11.07 18.29 -4.41
C THR A 601 -12.56 18.15 -4.07
N ARG A 602 -12.93 17.56 -2.93
CA ARG A 602 -14.32 17.60 -2.40
C ARG A 602 -14.89 19.01 -2.11
N ALA A 603 -14.35 20.07 -2.72
CA ALA A 603 -14.96 21.38 -2.91
C ALA A 603 -15.63 21.56 -4.30
N SER A 604 -15.55 20.61 -5.24
CA SER A 604 -16.23 20.74 -6.54
C SER A 604 -17.12 19.55 -6.91
N GLY A 605 -18.30 19.49 -6.29
CA GLY A 605 -19.54 19.48 -7.07
C GLY A 605 -20.05 18.17 -7.69
N PHE A 606 -19.94 17.02 -7.04
CA PHE A 606 -20.81 15.88 -7.37
C PHE A 606 -21.62 15.43 -6.14
N PRO A 607 -22.97 15.42 -6.21
CA PRO A 607 -23.80 15.09 -5.06
C PRO A 607 -23.79 13.57 -4.80
N THR A 608 -23.35 13.17 -3.61
CA THR A 608 -23.61 11.82 -3.09
C THR A 608 -25.04 11.77 -2.56
N LEU A 609 -25.91 11.01 -3.23
CA LEU A 609 -27.19 10.59 -2.66
C LEU A 609 -26.92 9.46 -1.67
N ALA A 610 -27.18 9.69 -0.39
CA ALA A 610 -27.09 8.68 0.66
C ALA A 610 -28.01 7.49 0.34
N VAL A 611 -27.41 6.36 -0.06
CA VAL A 611 -28.15 5.10 -0.19
C VAL A 611 -28.51 4.63 1.22
N LYS A 612 -29.74 4.18 1.47
CA LYS A 612 -30.15 3.59 2.76
C LYS A 612 -29.95 2.08 2.72
N ASN A 613 -29.48 1.48 3.82
CA ASN A 613 -29.38 0.03 3.97
C ASN A 613 -30.76 -0.65 4.11
N PRO A 614 -30.85 -1.97 3.84
CA PRO A 614 -32.02 -2.80 4.17
C PRO A 614 -32.34 -2.91 5.67
N ASP A 615 -31.40 -2.57 6.56
CA ASP A 615 -31.59 -2.53 8.02
C ASP A 615 -32.08 -1.16 8.54
N GLY A 616 -32.38 -0.22 7.64
CA GLY A 616 -32.87 1.11 7.97
C GLY A 616 -31.78 2.10 8.40
N LYS A 617 -30.50 1.71 8.46
CA LYS A 617 -29.39 2.64 8.71
C LYS A 617 -28.99 3.32 7.39
N THR A 618 -28.95 4.64 7.37
CA THR A 618 -28.37 5.40 6.25
C THR A 618 -26.91 5.01 6.10
N TRP A 619 -26.44 4.77 4.86
CA TRP A 619 -25.00 4.90 4.60
C TRP A 619 -24.65 6.34 4.90
N ASP A 620 -24.05 6.60 6.06
CA ASP A 620 -23.38 7.87 6.26
C ASP A 620 -22.17 7.84 5.33
N ALA A 621 -22.18 8.68 4.29
CA ALA A 621 -21.03 8.85 3.40
C ALA A 621 -19.78 9.34 4.16
N LYS A 622 -19.91 9.59 5.46
CA LYS A 622 -18.83 9.58 6.46
C LYS A 622 -18.39 8.15 6.78
N MET A 623 -17.76 7.48 5.82
CA MET A 623 -16.64 6.63 6.23
C MET A 623 -15.60 7.57 6.82
N GLU A 624 -15.37 7.49 8.14
CA GLU A 624 -14.43 8.32 8.90
C GLU A 624 -12.95 8.04 8.58
N ASN A 625 -12.59 7.65 7.35
CA ASN A 625 -11.19 7.57 6.93
C ASN A 625 -11.01 7.52 5.40
N PRO A 626 -9.87 8.02 4.88
CA PRO A 626 -9.69 9.24 4.12
C PRO A 626 -10.09 9.11 2.64
N GLY A 627 -10.48 10.23 2.00
CA GLY A 627 -10.25 10.64 0.59
C GLY A 627 -10.30 9.67 -0.60
N TYR A 628 -10.64 8.38 -0.47
CA TYR A 628 -10.67 7.39 -1.55
C TYR A 628 -12.09 7.15 -2.04
N TYR A 629 -12.30 7.20 -3.35
CA TYR A 629 -13.63 7.06 -3.93
C TYR A 629 -13.56 6.47 -5.34
N ILE A 630 -14.56 5.66 -5.67
CA ILE A 630 -14.85 5.24 -7.05
C ILE A 630 -16.07 6.07 -7.51
N PRO A 631 -15.95 6.84 -8.62
CA PRO A 631 -17.05 7.62 -9.17
C PRO A 631 -18.38 6.87 -9.28
N TYR A 632 -19.46 7.56 -8.92
CA TYR A 632 -20.86 7.14 -9.02
C TYR A 632 -21.21 5.86 -8.23
N VAL A 633 -20.73 5.77 -6.99
CA VAL A 633 -20.99 4.65 -6.07
C VAL A 633 -22.46 4.28 -5.93
N GLU A 634 -23.34 5.27 -6.00
CA GLU A 634 -24.79 5.11 -5.89
C GLU A 634 -25.39 4.27 -7.02
N LEU A 635 -24.69 4.15 -8.16
CA LEU A 635 -25.13 3.32 -9.28
C LEU A 635 -24.58 1.89 -9.17
N TRP A 636 -23.27 1.73 -8.98
CA TRP A 636 -22.62 0.42 -9.07
C TRP A 636 -22.68 -0.39 -7.77
N ALA A 637 -22.69 0.23 -6.58
CA ALA A 637 -22.66 -0.52 -5.32
C ALA A 637 -23.91 -1.38 -5.07
N PRO A 638 -25.14 -0.90 -5.33
CA PRO A 638 -26.32 -1.77 -5.26
C PRO A 638 -26.24 -2.95 -6.24
N THR A 639 -25.74 -2.69 -7.45
CA THR A 639 -25.54 -3.73 -8.47
C THR A 639 -24.52 -4.76 -8.03
N ALA A 640 -23.40 -4.34 -7.42
CA ALA A 640 -22.39 -5.23 -6.86
C ALA A 640 -22.98 -6.17 -5.81
N ARG A 641 -23.78 -5.65 -4.87
CA ARG A 641 -24.43 -6.47 -3.82
C ARG A 641 -25.45 -7.48 -4.36
N ILE A 642 -26.06 -7.18 -5.51
CA ILE A 642 -27.04 -8.07 -6.15
C ILE A 642 -26.34 -9.13 -7.00
N MET A 643 -25.32 -8.75 -7.75
CA MET A 643 -24.67 -9.61 -8.73
C MET A 643 -23.46 -10.38 -8.20
N GLY A 644 -22.67 -9.74 -7.34
CA GLY A 644 -21.40 -10.24 -6.86
C GLY A 644 -21.56 -11.60 -6.20
N SER A 645 -20.82 -12.59 -6.70
CA SER A 645 -20.79 -13.89 -6.06
C SER A 645 -20.11 -13.78 -4.70
N ALA A 646 -20.64 -14.50 -3.72
CA ALA A 646 -19.96 -14.66 -2.44
C ALA A 646 -18.60 -15.35 -2.65
N PHE A 647 -17.62 -14.98 -1.83
CA PHE A 647 -16.33 -15.65 -1.84
C PHE A 647 -16.50 -17.15 -1.56
N PRO A 648 -15.85 -18.06 -2.31
CA PRO A 648 -16.04 -19.50 -2.11
C PRO A 648 -15.68 -19.96 -0.69
N GLU A 649 -16.59 -20.72 -0.08
CA GLU A 649 -16.35 -21.41 1.19
C GLU A 649 -15.97 -22.87 0.92
N ALA A 650 -15.21 -23.50 1.81
CA ALA A 650 -14.97 -24.93 1.75
C ALA A 650 -16.28 -25.71 1.95
N ALA A 651 -16.48 -26.81 1.21
CA ALA A 651 -17.49 -27.79 1.58
C ALA A 651 -17.15 -28.34 2.97
N GLY A 652 -18.02 -28.11 3.97
CA GLY A 652 -17.81 -28.67 5.30
C GLY A 652 -17.79 -30.21 5.22
N ASN A 653 -16.86 -30.84 5.94
CA ASN A 653 -16.86 -32.28 6.15
C ASN A 653 -18.10 -32.73 6.94
#